data_AF-A0A1I3UEA8-F1
#
_entry.id   AF-A0A1I3UEA8-F1
#
_cell.length_a   1.000
_cell.length_b   1.000
_cell.length_c   1.000
_cell.angle_alpha   90.00
_cell.angle_beta   90.00
_cell.angle_gamma   90.00
#
_symmetry.space_group_name_H-M   'P 1'
#
loop_
_entity.id
_entity.type
_entity.pdbx_description
1 polymer ?
#
loop_
_entity_poly.entity_id
_entity_poly.type
_entity_poly.pdbx_seq_one_letter_code
_entity_poly.pdbx_strand_id
1 'polypeptide(L)'
;MRNFGYSARAGRVVFGQASQVRDEVERLGGRRVLLLSSRSADAGAVRSALGPLLAAEFDGAVMHTPVEVTERALQVLKEHGADCLVAVGGGSVTGLSKALAVRTDLPQVILPTTYAGSEVTPVLGETEHGRKTTRSSDAILPETVLYGVELTRSLPVPVSVTSAVNAMAHAVEALYSPESNPVVDGMALEAIRKIARFLPRLADDPSALDVRAELLEAAWLGGMCLAGVGMGLHHKLCHTLGGSFDLPHAETHTVMLPHAMAYNAPAAGQAMARIADALGAADAPSGVFDLVVRVDGPTSLRSLGMAESDLARAAELATASPYPNPRELTRDGIEELLHGAWRGERPGGGRTVPDLGWLTDQVVASFDRAPDARVRQLLTDLVRHLHSYVTRNDVTQPEWQYAIEFLTRAGHITTDTRQEFVLLSDVLGVSSAVDVLTNSRTPDTTASAVLGPFYVEGPPAAEHGSDIAQGLPGTPLWVDVSVTDTHGEPVPDATVDVWQSNEDGFYDVQLPDLDGPVLRARFTTDAGGRLRFWSILPSEYPIPDDGPVGQMLAATGRHPWRAPHLHFMIFKPGYTQLITQLFVRGGPYLDTEGGRGDTVFGVKEDLVVDFAPQHGPAPDGRPLDGEWRRLDFTFKIAREIP
;
A
#
# COMPACT_ATOMS: atom_id res chain seq x y z
N MET A 1 -13.34 -9.16 5.21
CA MET A 1 -12.34 -9.02 6.30
C MET A 1 -11.58 -10.33 6.45
N ARG A 2 -10.26 -10.28 6.66
CA ARG A 2 -9.45 -11.46 7.01
C ARG A 2 -9.56 -11.71 8.51
N ASN A 3 -9.85 -12.95 8.93
CA ASN A 3 -9.84 -13.32 10.36
C ASN A 3 -8.39 -13.43 10.85
N PHE A 4 -8.05 -12.83 11.99
CA PHE A 4 -6.71 -12.91 12.58
C PHE A 4 -6.77 -12.86 14.12
N GLY A 5 -5.74 -13.42 14.76
CA GLY A 5 -5.45 -13.22 16.18
C GLY A 5 -4.20 -12.36 16.34
N TYR A 6 -4.16 -11.53 17.37
CA TYR A 6 -2.97 -10.75 17.73
C TYR A 6 -2.75 -10.77 19.24
N SER A 7 -1.53 -11.11 19.64
CA SER A 7 -1.10 -11.11 21.04
C SER A 7 0.10 -10.19 21.17
N ALA A 8 -0.09 -9.06 21.85
CA ALA A 8 1.03 -8.22 22.27
C ALA A 8 1.76 -8.90 23.44
N ARG A 9 3.08 -9.07 23.32
CA ARG A 9 3.91 -9.57 24.43
C ARG A 9 4.36 -8.41 25.33
N ALA A 10 4.48 -8.68 26.62
CA ALA A 10 4.97 -7.71 27.58
C ALA A 10 6.47 -7.49 27.36
N GLY A 11 6.88 -6.25 27.07
CA GLY A 11 8.28 -5.86 26.94
C GLY A 11 8.38 -4.34 26.91
N ARG A 12 9.44 -3.78 27.47
CA ARG A 12 9.71 -2.34 27.44
C ARG A 12 10.82 -2.05 26.45
N VAL A 13 10.56 -1.12 25.54
CA VAL A 13 11.56 -0.64 24.57
C VAL A 13 11.88 0.81 24.86
N VAL A 14 13.16 1.14 24.94
CA VAL A 14 13.68 2.49 25.11
C VAL A 14 14.64 2.77 23.96
N PHE A 15 14.36 3.78 23.15
CA PHE A 15 15.34 4.38 22.23
C PHE A 15 15.94 5.60 22.92
N GLY A 16 17.24 5.54 23.23
CA GLY A 16 17.87 6.52 24.12
C GLY A 16 19.39 6.34 24.24
N GLN A 17 20.00 7.00 25.21
CA GLN A 17 21.44 6.87 25.48
C GLN A 17 21.70 5.60 26.31
N ALA A 18 22.80 4.90 26.03
CA ALA A 18 23.23 3.72 26.77
C ALA A 18 23.46 4.00 28.27
N SER A 19 23.72 5.26 28.65
CA SER A 19 23.83 5.68 30.04
C SER A 19 22.54 5.53 30.85
N GLN A 20 21.38 5.41 30.19
CA GLN A 20 20.09 5.17 30.83
C GLN A 20 19.91 3.73 31.33
N VAL A 21 20.88 2.84 31.08
CA VAL A 21 20.86 1.44 31.54
C VAL A 21 20.65 1.31 33.04
N ARG A 22 21.22 2.22 33.83
CA ARG A 22 21.07 2.23 35.29
C ARG A 22 19.61 2.42 35.69
N ASP A 23 18.91 3.35 35.07
CA ASP A 23 17.51 3.65 35.38
C ASP A 23 16.63 2.41 35.11
N GLU A 24 16.91 1.69 34.03
CA GLU A 24 16.17 0.47 33.68
C GLU A 24 16.51 -0.72 34.60
N VAL A 25 17.76 -0.87 35.05
CA VAL A 25 18.13 -1.85 36.08
C VAL A 25 17.42 -1.56 37.40
N GLU A 26 17.46 -0.30 37.87
CA GLU A 26 16.82 0.12 39.12
C GLU A 26 15.29 -0.05 39.05
N ARG A 27 14.68 0.25 37.89
CA ARG A 27 13.25 0.02 37.62
C ARG A 27 12.84 -1.45 37.76
N LEU A 28 13.71 -2.37 37.35
CA LEU A 28 13.51 -3.83 37.50
C LEU A 28 13.84 -4.32 38.91
N GLY A 29 14.27 -3.44 39.82
CA GLY A 29 14.65 -3.78 41.19
C GLY A 29 16.04 -4.40 41.32
N GLY A 30 16.84 -4.41 40.24
CA GLY A 30 18.20 -4.94 40.21
C GLY A 30 19.15 -4.11 41.06
N ARG A 31 20.03 -4.78 41.80
CA ARG A 31 21.02 -4.14 42.69
C ARG A 31 22.44 -4.64 42.45
N ARG A 32 22.59 -5.80 41.81
CA ARG A 32 23.86 -6.47 41.53
C ARG A 32 23.82 -7.03 40.11
N VAL A 33 24.43 -6.32 39.18
CA VAL A 33 24.39 -6.62 37.75
C VAL A 33 25.54 -7.55 37.37
N LEU A 34 25.21 -8.59 36.60
CA LEU A 34 26.16 -9.27 35.73
C LEU A 34 26.09 -8.64 34.34
N LEU A 35 27.18 -7.97 33.93
CA LEU A 35 27.31 -7.40 32.60
C LEU A 35 27.89 -8.45 31.64
N LEU A 36 27.09 -8.83 30.64
CA LEU A 36 27.44 -9.73 29.57
C LEU A 36 27.86 -8.91 28.35
N SER A 37 28.99 -9.28 27.75
CA SER A 37 29.45 -8.66 26.51
C SER A 37 30.17 -9.67 25.62
N SER A 38 30.53 -9.23 24.42
CA SER A 38 31.51 -9.92 23.58
C SER A 38 32.80 -9.09 23.54
N ARG A 39 33.93 -9.72 23.27
CA ARG A 39 35.24 -9.03 23.16
C ARG A 39 35.27 -7.88 22.14
N SER A 40 34.37 -7.88 21.17
CA SER A 40 34.25 -6.87 20.12
C SER A 40 33.28 -5.73 20.44
N ALA A 41 32.48 -5.84 21.49
CA ALA A 41 31.51 -4.81 21.86
C ALA A 41 32.13 -3.79 22.84
N ASP A 42 31.95 -2.49 22.57
CA ASP A 42 32.33 -1.44 23.52
C ASP A 42 31.22 -1.29 24.58
N ALA A 43 31.48 -1.80 25.78
CA ALA A 43 30.60 -1.67 26.93
C ALA A 43 31.03 -0.54 27.89
N GLY A 44 31.97 0.33 27.52
CA GLY A 44 32.57 1.32 28.42
C GLY A 44 31.56 2.32 28.99
N ALA A 45 30.66 2.85 28.15
CA ALA A 45 29.60 3.76 28.58
C ALA A 45 28.62 3.07 29.55
N VAL A 46 28.25 1.82 29.26
CA VAL A 46 27.35 1.00 30.09
C VAL A 46 28.00 0.68 31.43
N ARG A 47 29.26 0.25 31.43
CA ARG A 47 30.05 -0.03 32.63
C ARG A 47 30.11 1.18 33.55
N SER A 48 30.39 2.34 32.98
CA SER A 48 30.47 3.61 33.72
C SER A 48 29.12 4.00 34.32
N ALA A 49 28.02 3.82 33.57
CA ALA A 49 26.68 4.16 34.02
C ALA A 49 26.16 3.23 35.14
N LEU A 50 26.45 1.93 35.06
CA LEU A 50 26.10 0.98 36.12
C LEU A 50 26.78 1.35 37.44
N GLY A 51 28.07 1.72 37.38
CA GLY A 51 28.84 2.16 38.54
C GLY A 51 28.77 1.12 39.68
N PRO A 52 28.35 1.51 40.90
CA PRO A 52 28.20 0.58 42.04
C PRO A 52 27.28 -0.63 41.83
N LEU A 53 26.37 -0.60 40.84
CA LEU A 53 25.49 -1.73 40.56
C LEU A 53 26.23 -2.89 39.88
N LEU A 54 27.37 -2.63 39.25
CA LEU A 54 28.12 -3.66 38.53
C LEU A 54 28.81 -4.61 39.51
N ALA A 55 28.32 -5.85 39.60
CA ALA A 55 28.85 -6.87 40.49
C ALA A 55 29.94 -7.74 39.84
N ALA A 56 29.77 -8.05 38.55
CA ALA A 56 30.72 -8.84 37.76
C ALA A 56 30.54 -8.61 36.25
N GLU A 57 31.53 -9.03 35.48
CA GLU A 57 31.50 -9.01 34.01
C GLU A 57 31.80 -10.40 33.45
N PHE A 58 31.18 -10.72 32.32
CA PHE A 58 31.50 -11.90 31.51
C PHE A 58 31.53 -11.53 30.03
N ASP A 59 32.72 -11.59 29.43
CA ASP A 59 33.00 -11.19 28.04
C ASP A 59 33.12 -12.39 27.08
N GLY A 60 32.82 -13.59 27.59
CA GLY A 60 33.06 -14.87 26.91
C GLY A 60 31.90 -15.38 26.06
N ALA A 61 30.97 -14.52 25.63
CA ALA A 61 29.86 -14.93 24.77
C ALA A 61 30.36 -15.45 23.40
N VAL A 62 29.81 -16.58 22.95
CA VAL A 62 30.21 -17.25 21.70
C VAL A 62 28.97 -17.54 20.86
N MET A 63 29.16 -17.58 19.53
CA MET A 63 28.13 -17.95 18.57
C MET A 63 27.47 -19.30 18.91
N HIS A 64 26.15 -19.37 18.68
CA HIS A 64 25.29 -20.52 18.96
C HIS A 64 25.11 -20.92 20.43
N THR A 65 25.53 -20.07 21.37
CA THR A 65 25.30 -20.24 22.83
C THR A 65 25.60 -21.67 23.31
N PRO A 66 26.87 -22.12 23.29
CA PRO A 66 27.23 -23.43 23.80
C PRO A 66 26.89 -23.55 25.29
N VAL A 67 26.32 -24.68 25.70
CA VAL A 67 25.90 -24.88 27.10
C VAL A 67 27.08 -24.72 28.07
N GLU A 68 28.29 -25.10 27.67
CA GLU A 68 29.51 -24.96 28.48
C GLU A 68 29.90 -23.48 28.72
N VAL A 69 29.56 -22.58 27.80
CA VAL A 69 29.72 -21.13 27.99
C VAL A 69 28.68 -20.61 28.98
N THR A 70 27.43 -21.06 28.83
CA THR A 70 26.34 -20.72 29.75
C THR A 70 26.65 -21.14 31.18
N GLU A 71 27.16 -22.36 31.41
CA GLU A 71 27.50 -22.84 32.75
C GLU A 71 28.63 -22.03 33.39
N ARG A 72 29.64 -21.61 32.62
CA ARG A 72 30.70 -20.71 33.13
C ARG A 72 30.14 -19.34 33.52
N ALA A 73 29.27 -18.76 32.69
CA ALA A 73 28.63 -17.48 33.03
C ALA A 73 27.71 -17.62 34.25
N LEU A 74 27.02 -18.75 34.40
CA LEU A 74 26.18 -19.07 35.55
C LEU A 74 26.99 -19.22 36.83
N GLN A 75 28.20 -19.76 36.76
CA GLN A 75 29.12 -19.81 37.89
C GLN A 75 29.51 -18.39 38.35
N VAL A 76 29.92 -17.52 37.42
CA VAL A 76 30.27 -16.12 37.73
C VAL A 76 29.07 -15.38 38.35
N LEU A 77 27.87 -15.58 37.79
CA LEU A 77 26.61 -15.04 38.31
C LEU A 77 26.39 -15.41 39.78
N LYS A 78 26.52 -16.71 40.10
CA LYS A 78 26.32 -17.25 41.46
C LYS A 78 27.40 -16.76 42.43
N GLU A 79 28.66 -16.78 42.04
CA GLU A 79 29.79 -16.34 42.86
C GLU A 79 29.65 -14.87 43.30
N HIS A 80 29.10 -14.03 42.43
CA HIS A 80 28.95 -12.60 42.70
C HIS A 80 27.54 -12.22 43.16
N GLY A 81 26.62 -13.19 43.31
CA GLY A 81 25.24 -12.97 43.72
C GLY A 81 24.53 -11.91 42.88
N ALA A 82 24.69 -11.97 41.55
CA ALA A 82 24.01 -11.05 40.65
C ALA A 82 22.50 -11.35 40.62
N ASP A 83 21.70 -10.28 40.59
CA ASP A 83 20.22 -10.31 40.60
C ASP A 83 19.61 -9.65 39.34
N CYS A 84 20.43 -9.19 38.40
CA CYS A 84 19.99 -8.63 37.13
C CYS A 84 21.05 -8.86 36.05
N LEU A 85 20.60 -9.12 34.82
CA LEU A 85 21.44 -9.33 33.65
C LEU A 85 21.41 -8.09 32.75
N VAL A 86 22.59 -7.57 32.41
CA VAL A 86 22.74 -6.52 31.39
C VAL A 86 23.56 -7.07 30.25
N ALA A 87 23.05 -7.03 29.02
CA ALA A 87 23.72 -7.61 27.86
C ALA A 87 24.02 -6.56 26.79
N VAL A 88 25.30 -6.34 26.48
CA VAL A 88 25.75 -5.40 25.44
C VAL A 88 26.41 -6.18 24.31
N GLY A 89 25.73 -6.28 23.17
CA GLY A 89 26.26 -7.04 22.05
C GLY A 89 25.24 -7.41 20.98
N GLY A 90 25.64 -8.29 20.07
CA GLY A 90 24.75 -8.86 19.06
C GLY A 90 24.02 -10.11 19.58
N GLY A 91 23.41 -10.86 18.65
CA GLY A 91 22.56 -12.00 18.97
C GLY A 91 23.20 -13.09 19.86
N SER A 92 24.53 -13.28 19.81
CA SER A 92 25.23 -14.24 20.69
C SER A 92 25.24 -13.81 22.16
N VAL A 93 25.38 -12.51 22.44
CA VAL A 93 25.35 -11.98 23.82
C VAL A 93 23.92 -12.01 24.36
N THR A 94 22.94 -11.61 23.53
CA THR A 94 21.51 -11.75 23.85
C THR A 94 21.15 -13.22 24.11
N GLY A 95 21.66 -14.15 23.30
CA GLY A 95 21.45 -15.59 23.49
C GLY A 95 22.00 -16.10 24.81
N LEU A 96 23.19 -15.66 25.23
CA LEU A 96 23.74 -15.99 26.54
C LEU A 96 22.89 -15.41 27.69
N SER A 97 22.45 -14.15 27.58
CA SER A 97 21.53 -13.54 28.56
C SER A 97 20.26 -14.36 28.74
N LYS A 98 19.63 -14.73 27.62
CA LYS A 98 18.44 -15.58 27.58
C LYS A 98 18.66 -16.95 28.21
N ALA A 99 19.82 -17.55 27.96
CA ALA A 99 20.19 -18.86 28.52
C ALA A 99 20.40 -18.81 30.03
N LEU A 100 20.89 -17.68 30.57
CA LEU A 100 20.95 -17.45 32.01
C LEU A 100 19.56 -17.19 32.58
N ALA A 101 18.79 -16.28 31.98
CA ALA A 101 17.46 -15.90 32.44
C ALA A 101 16.52 -17.11 32.55
N VAL A 102 16.48 -17.99 31.55
CA VAL A 102 15.63 -19.20 31.60
C VAL A 102 16.05 -20.20 32.70
N ARG A 103 17.28 -20.11 33.22
CA ARG A 103 17.80 -20.96 34.31
C ARG A 103 17.68 -20.31 35.69
N THR A 104 17.59 -18.98 35.76
CA THR A 104 17.67 -18.23 37.02
C THR A 104 16.45 -17.37 37.32
N ASP A 105 15.56 -17.15 36.35
CA ASP A 105 14.42 -16.24 36.43
C ASP A 105 14.83 -14.78 36.76
N LEU A 106 16.01 -14.38 36.28
CA LEU A 106 16.52 -13.03 36.52
C LEU A 106 16.15 -12.07 35.39
N PRO A 107 15.81 -10.80 35.72
CA PRO A 107 15.43 -9.81 34.73
C PRO A 107 16.61 -9.40 33.84
N GLN A 108 16.29 -9.08 32.59
CA GLN A 108 17.21 -8.78 31.51
C GLN A 108 17.03 -7.34 31.00
N VAL A 109 18.15 -6.63 30.85
CA VAL A 109 18.25 -5.39 30.09
C VAL A 109 19.21 -5.61 28.92
N ILE A 110 18.69 -5.59 27.69
CA ILE A 110 19.48 -5.85 26.48
C ILE A 110 19.79 -4.53 25.76
N LEU A 111 21.05 -4.32 25.42
CA LEU A 111 21.54 -3.22 24.59
C LEU A 111 22.11 -3.79 23.29
N PRO A 112 21.28 -3.96 22.26
CA PRO A 112 21.69 -4.58 21.01
C PRO A 112 22.65 -3.67 20.24
N THR A 113 23.69 -4.27 19.65
CA THR A 113 24.72 -3.59 18.85
C THR A 113 24.72 -4.05 17.38
N THR A 114 23.75 -4.87 17.01
CA THR A 114 23.54 -5.44 15.67
C THR A 114 22.05 -5.39 15.33
N TYR A 115 21.67 -5.71 14.10
CA TYR A 115 20.28 -5.67 13.63
C TYR A 115 19.59 -7.04 13.69
N ALA A 116 20.02 -7.95 14.57
CA ALA A 116 19.52 -9.33 14.58
C ALA A 116 18.06 -9.49 15.07
N GLY A 117 17.59 -8.60 15.95
CA GLY A 117 16.22 -8.61 16.48
C GLY A 117 15.94 -9.66 17.56
N SER A 118 16.96 -10.41 18.02
CA SER A 118 16.79 -11.45 19.05
C SER A 118 16.26 -10.88 20.37
N GLU A 119 16.63 -9.66 20.70
CA GLU A 119 16.29 -8.91 21.91
C GLU A 119 14.79 -8.75 22.17
N VAL A 120 13.94 -8.92 21.15
CA VAL A 120 12.48 -8.85 21.28
C VAL A 120 11.77 -10.17 20.97
N THR A 121 12.51 -11.28 20.90
CA THR A 121 11.92 -12.61 20.66
C THR A 121 11.95 -13.50 21.90
N PRO A 122 10.93 -14.36 22.09
CA PRO A 122 10.90 -15.37 23.16
C PRO A 122 11.72 -16.63 22.82
N VAL A 123 12.60 -16.56 21.81
CA VAL A 123 13.29 -17.72 21.25
C VAL A 123 14.74 -17.77 21.73
N LEU A 124 15.18 -18.96 22.16
CA LEU A 124 16.56 -19.27 22.52
C LEU A 124 17.03 -20.50 21.74
N GLY A 125 18.19 -20.36 21.09
CA GLY A 125 18.95 -21.48 20.53
C GLY A 125 20.19 -21.76 21.37
N GLU A 126 20.41 -23.02 21.74
CA GLU A 126 21.59 -23.49 22.49
C GLU A 126 22.23 -24.70 21.81
N THR A 127 23.55 -24.80 21.90
CA THR A 127 24.30 -25.93 21.35
C THR A 127 24.83 -26.80 22.47
N GLU A 128 24.53 -28.10 22.40
CA GLU A 128 25.00 -29.10 23.36
C GLU A 128 25.52 -30.32 22.58
N HIS A 129 26.74 -30.78 22.86
CA HIS A 129 27.37 -31.90 22.16
C HIS A 129 27.37 -31.73 20.62
N GLY A 130 27.58 -30.51 20.13
CA GLY A 130 27.57 -30.18 18.70
C GLY A 130 26.19 -30.12 18.04
N ARG A 131 25.10 -30.28 18.81
CA ARG A 131 23.73 -30.23 18.30
C ARG A 131 23.00 -29.00 18.83
N LYS A 132 22.54 -28.15 17.91
CA LYS A 132 21.74 -26.97 18.25
C LYS A 132 20.28 -27.34 18.49
N THR A 133 19.71 -26.88 19.59
CA THR A 133 18.28 -26.99 19.92
C THR A 133 17.69 -25.61 20.12
N THR A 134 16.42 -25.44 19.75
CA THR A 134 15.70 -24.17 19.88
C THR A 134 14.48 -24.38 20.78
N ARG A 135 14.25 -23.46 21.71
CA ARG A 135 13.06 -23.41 22.58
C ARG A 135 12.44 -22.02 22.54
N SER A 136 11.13 -21.95 22.79
CA SER A 136 10.38 -20.69 22.86
C SER A 136 9.57 -20.65 24.16
N SER A 137 9.63 -19.54 24.90
CA SER A 137 8.93 -19.34 26.17
C SER A 137 8.91 -17.86 26.52
N ASP A 138 7.85 -17.38 27.17
CA ASP A 138 7.79 -15.99 27.64
C ASP A 138 8.88 -15.67 28.68
N ALA A 139 9.36 -16.67 29.44
CA ALA A 139 10.49 -16.52 30.37
C ALA A 139 11.84 -16.24 29.67
N ILE A 140 11.91 -16.37 28.34
CA ILE A 140 13.10 -16.05 27.54
C ILE A 140 13.05 -14.59 27.08
N LEU A 141 11.85 -14.01 26.95
CA LEU A 141 11.69 -12.67 26.41
C LEU A 141 12.30 -11.64 27.37
N PRO A 142 13.23 -10.78 26.91
CA PRO A 142 13.80 -9.75 27.77
C PRO A 142 12.77 -8.72 28.25
N GLU A 143 12.88 -8.31 29.50
CA GLU A 143 11.98 -7.35 30.13
C GLU A 143 12.19 -5.93 29.58
N THR A 144 13.45 -5.57 29.30
CA THR A 144 13.79 -4.26 28.73
C THR A 144 14.82 -4.38 27.60
N VAL A 145 14.56 -3.64 26.51
CA VAL A 145 15.53 -3.40 25.45
C VAL A 145 15.82 -1.91 25.38
N LEU A 146 17.09 -1.54 25.50
CA LEU A 146 17.58 -0.16 25.39
C LEU A 146 18.45 -0.03 24.13
N TYR A 147 17.86 0.57 23.08
CA TYR A 147 18.52 0.85 21.82
C TYR A 147 19.38 2.12 21.93
N GLY A 148 20.62 1.95 22.39
CA GLY A 148 21.69 2.96 22.39
C GLY A 148 22.37 3.05 21.02
N VAL A 149 21.93 3.97 20.17
CA VAL A 149 22.40 4.07 18.77
C VAL A 149 23.92 4.22 18.67
N GLU A 150 24.54 4.94 19.60
CA GLU A 150 25.98 5.14 19.68
C GLU A 150 26.77 3.83 19.82
N LEU A 151 26.16 2.77 20.38
CA LEU A 151 26.79 1.45 20.52
C LEU A 151 26.92 0.71 19.18
N THR A 152 26.21 1.16 18.14
CA THR A 152 26.32 0.61 16.78
C THR A 152 27.41 1.29 15.95
N ARG A 153 28.03 2.37 16.45
CA ARG A 153 29.01 3.17 15.68
C ARG A 153 30.22 2.37 15.20
N SER A 154 30.66 1.40 16.00
CA SER A 154 31.80 0.53 15.68
C SER A 154 31.42 -0.69 14.86
N LEU A 155 30.12 -0.91 14.57
CA LEU A 155 29.68 -2.04 13.77
C LEU A 155 30.18 -1.88 12.33
N PRO A 156 31.00 -2.82 11.81
CA PRO A 156 31.53 -2.75 10.45
C PRO A 156 30.40 -2.71 9.42
N VAL A 157 30.61 -1.97 8.32
CA VAL A 157 29.62 -1.85 7.24
C VAL A 157 29.19 -3.21 6.67
N PRO A 158 30.10 -4.15 6.35
CA PRO A 158 29.69 -5.45 5.81
C PRO A 158 28.75 -6.23 6.75
N VAL A 159 29.04 -6.18 8.06
CA VAL A 159 28.18 -6.82 9.08
C VAL A 159 26.86 -6.07 9.25
N SER A 160 26.89 -4.74 9.13
CA SER A 160 25.69 -3.90 9.17
C SER A 160 24.75 -4.23 8.01
N VAL A 161 25.30 -4.42 6.80
CA VAL A 161 24.58 -4.85 5.59
C VAL A 161 23.90 -6.19 5.81
N THR A 162 24.67 -7.23 6.12
CA THR A 162 24.11 -8.57 6.21
C THR A 162 23.14 -8.72 7.38
N SER A 163 23.42 -8.03 8.49
CA SER A 163 22.51 -8.01 9.64
C SER A 163 21.21 -7.25 9.35
N ALA A 164 21.24 -6.15 8.58
CA ALA A 164 20.04 -5.41 8.22
C ALA A 164 19.17 -6.19 7.24
N VAL A 165 19.78 -6.89 6.26
CA VAL A 165 19.04 -7.76 5.35
C VAL A 165 18.43 -8.96 6.09
N ASN A 166 19.09 -9.48 7.13
CA ASN A 166 18.47 -10.46 8.03
C ASN A 166 17.22 -9.89 8.74
N ALA A 167 17.27 -8.65 9.24
CA ALA A 167 16.06 -7.99 9.77
C ALA A 167 14.96 -7.83 8.71
N MET A 168 15.33 -7.48 7.47
CA MET A 168 14.38 -7.41 6.35
C MET A 168 13.75 -8.77 6.08
N ALA A 169 14.51 -9.86 6.19
CA ALA A 169 13.99 -11.21 6.00
C ALA A 169 12.86 -11.57 6.99
N HIS A 170 13.00 -11.15 8.26
CA HIS A 170 11.92 -11.29 9.27
C HIS A 170 10.64 -10.60 8.83
N ALA A 171 10.76 -9.36 8.34
CA ALA A 171 9.64 -8.56 7.87
C ALA A 171 9.00 -9.14 6.60
N VAL A 172 9.81 -9.57 5.63
CA VAL A 172 9.34 -10.18 4.37
C VAL A 172 8.56 -11.46 4.64
N GLU A 173 9.08 -12.38 5.44
CA GLU A 173 8.38 -13.64 5.74
C GLU A 173 7.09 -13.41 6.51
N ALA A 174 7.06 -12.39 7.38
CA ALA A 174 5.88 -12.08 8.16
C ALA A 174 4.67 -11.68 7.29
N LEU A 175 4.90 -11.02 6.14
CA LEU A 175 3.83 -10.55 5.25
C LEU A 175 3.09 -11.67 4.50
N TYR A 176 3.72 -12.84 4.36
CA TYR A 176 3.09 -14.02 3.76
C TYR A 176 2.94 -15.18 4.74
N SER A 177 3.18 -14.95 6.04
CA SER A 177 2.95 -15.95 7.06
C SER A 177 1.45 -16.33 7.11
N PRO A 178 1.10 -17.60 7.34
CA PRO A 178 -0.29 -17.99 7.60
C PRO A 178 -0.92 -17.22 8.77
N GLU A 179 -0.10 -16.79 9.73
CA GLU A 179 -0.47 -16.04 10.93
C GLU A 179 -0.36 -14.51 10.76
N SER A 180 -0.04 -14.03 9.55
CA SER A 180 0.09 -12.60 9.26
C SER A 180 -1.20 -11.85 9.61
N ASN A 181 -1.06 -10.64 10.12
CA ASN A 181 -2.14 -9.82 10.63
C ASN A 181 -1.83 -8.33 10.42
N PRO A 182 -2.85 -7.44 10.40
CA PRO A 182 -2.65 -6.04 10.03
C PRO A 182 -1.61 -5.28 10.88
N VAL A 183 -1.44 -5.65 12.15
CA VAL A 183 -0.46 -5.00 13.04
C VAL A 183 0.97 -5.41 12.64
N VAL A 184 1.21 -6.71 12.49
CA VAL A 184 2.51 -7.24 12.04
C VAL A 184 2.83 -6.80 10.62
N ASP A 185 1.84 -6.76 9.73
CA ASP A 185 1.99 -6.27 8.36
C ASP A 185 2.45 -4.81 8.32
N GLY A 186 1.88 -3.95 9.17
CA GLY A 186 2.26 -2.54 9.26
C GLY A 186 3.72 -2.37 9.69
N MET A 187 4.14 -3.12 10.72
CA MET A 187 5.53 -3.14 11.20
C MET A 187 6.48 -3.67 10.13
N ALA A 188 6.11 -4.75 9.44
CA ALA A 188 6.91 -5.38 8.41
C ALA A 188 7.17 -4.42 7.23
N LEU A 189 6.12 -3.77 6.73
CA LEU A 189 6.28 -2.82 5.61
C LEU A 189 7.13 -1.62 6.02
N GLU A 190 6.99 -1.11 7.23
CA GLU A 190 7.84 0.00 7.71
C GLU A 190 9.30 -0.42 7.88
N ALA A 191 9.56 -1.62 8.40
CA ALA A 191 10.92 -2.16 8.47
C ALA A 191 11.56 -2.26 7.09
N ILE A 192 10.83 -2.77 6.09
CA ILE A 192 11.29 -2.89 4.70
C ILE A 192 11.59 -1.50 4.11
N ARG A 193 10.68 -0.54 4.25
CA ARG A 193 10.88 0.86 3.77
C ARG A 193 12.13 1.49 4.37
N LYS A 194 12.30 1.39 5.70
CA LYS A 194 13.45 1.96 6.40
C LYS A 194 14.74 1.29 5.93
N ILE A 195 14.81 -0.03 5.86
CA ILE A 195 16.04 -0.72 5.42
C ILE A 195 16.36 -0.37 3.96
N ALA A 196 15.38 -0.40 3.05
CA ALA A 196 15.59 -0.03 1.65
C ALA A 196 16.11 1.41 1.49
N ARG A 197 15.58 2.35 2.28
CA ARG A 197 15.95 3.76 2.22
C ARG A 197 17.30 4.07 2.87
N PHE A 198 17.57 3.49 4.04
CA PHE A 198 18.68 3.89 4.89
C PHE A 198 19.90 2.99 4.78
N LEU A 199 19.77 1.74 4.31
CA LEU A 199 20.91 0.86 4.17
C LEU A 199 21.94 1.38 3.14
N PRO A 200 21.54 1.88 1.95
CA PRO A 200 22.50 2.50 1.03
C PRO A 200 23.18 3.72 1.63
N ARG A 201 22.45 4.52 2.40
CA ARG A 201 22.99 5.71 3.07
C ARG A 201 24.02 5.36 4.15
N LEU A 202 23.87 4.20 4.82
CA LEU A 202 24.86 3.72 5.77
C LEU A 202 26.15 3.30 5.06
N ALA A 203 26.04 2.68 3.87
CA ALA A 203 27.20 2.34 3.07
C ALA A 203 27.95 3.60 2.60
N ASP A 204 27.22 4.67 2.25
CA ASP A 204 27.78 5.96 1.85
C ASP A 204 28.44 6.73 3.03
N ASP A 205 27.80 6.76 4.20
CA ASP A 205 28.33 7.37 5.43
C ASP A 205 28.11 6.46 6.66
N PRO A 206 29.10 5.61 6.99
CA PRO A 206 29.02 4.71 8.14
C PRO A 206 28.99 5.40 9.50
N SER A 207 29.28 6.70 9.56
CA SER A 207 29.35 7.48 10.79
C SER A 207 28.03 8.17 11.17
N ALA A 208 27.08 8.21 10.23
CA ALA A 208 25.78 8.85 10.38
C ALA A 208 24.91 8.13 11.44
N LEU A 209 24.84 8.72 12.64
CA LEU A 209 24.05 8.18 13.75
C LEU A 209 22.54 8.23 13.49
N ASP A 210 22.05 9.23 12.74
CA ASP A 210 20.65 9.29 12.32
C ASP A 210 20.28 8.08 11.44
N VAL A 211 21.14 7.74 10.47
CA VAL A 211 20.96 6.55 9.61
C VAL A 211 21.00 5.25 10.43
N ARG A 212 21.94 5.14 11.37
CA ARG A 212 22.03 3.97 12.26
C ARG A 212 20.81 3.85 13.16
N ALA A 213 20.26 4.97 13.64
CA ALA A 213 19.03 4.98 14.44
C ALA A 213 17.85 4.42 13.65
N GLU A 214 17.68 4.85 12.41
CA GLU A 214 16.62 4.38 11.51
C GLU A 214 16.75 2.88 11.21
N LEU A 215 17.96 2.38 10.98
CA LEU A 215 18.21 0.95 10.77
C LEU A 215 17.99 0.13 12.05
N LEU A 216 18.30 0.68 13.22
CA LEU A 216 18.08 0.03 14.50
C LEU A 216 16.59 -0.04 14.86
N GLU A 217 15.83 1.01 14.53
CA GLU A 217 14.37 0.99 14.59
C GLU A 217 13.78 -0.05 13.62
N ALA A 218 14.29 -0.12 12.39
CA ALA A 218 13.86 -1.13 11.44
C ALA A 218 14.19 -2.56 11.91
N ALA A 219 15.34 -2.76 12.54
CA ALA A 219 15.72 -4.02 13.16
C ALA A 219 14.79 -4.42 14.30
N TRP A 220 14.40 -3.47 15.14
CA TRP A 220 13.39 -3.68 16.18
C TRP A 220 12.06 -4.15 15.58
N LEU A 221 11.56 -3.44 14.56
CA LEU A 221 10.33 -3.80 13.87
C LEU A 221 10.42 -5.20 13.23
N GLY A 222 11.54 -5.52 12.58
CA GLY A 222 11.82 -6.85 12.05
C GLY A 222 11.84 -7.93 13.14
N GLY A 223 12.46 -7.65 14.30
CA GLY A 223 12.43 -8.54 15.46
C GLY A 223 11.01 -8.75 16.01
N MET A 224 10.17 -7.72 16.03
CA MET A 224 8.76 -7.83 16.40
C MET A 224 7.97 -8.67 15.40
N CYS A 225 8.27 -8.58 14.11
CA CYS A 225 7.72 -9.47 13.09
C CYS A 225 8.11 -10.93 13.33
N LEU A 226 9.40 -11.20 13.59
CA LEU A 226 9.92 -12.52 13.94
C LEU A 226 9.25 -13.11 15.18
N ALA A 227 8.98 -12.27 16.19
CA ALA A 227 8.28 -12.69 17.39
C ALA A 227 6.78 -12.94 17.12
N GLY A 228 6.16 -12.11 16.29
CA GLY A 228 4.71 -12.04 16.14
C GLY A 228 4.09 -13.19 15.35
N VAL A 229 4.82 -13.78 14.41
CA VAL A 229 4.30 -14.82 13.50
C VAL A 229 5.34 -15.90 13.20
N GLY A 230 4.89 -17.08 12.77
CA GLY A 230 5.77 -18.14 12.29
C GLY A 230 6.50 -17.78 11.00
N MET A 231 7.80 -18.11 10.94
CA MET A 231 8.64 -17.98 9.75
C MET A 231 8.51 -19.19 8.82
N GLY A 232 8.81 -19.00 7.54
CA GLY A 232 8.57 -19.96 6.47
C GLY A 232 9.86 -20.50 5.83
N LEU A 233 9.82 -20.63 4.50
CA LEU A 233 10.90 -21.19 3.69
C LEU A 233 12.26 -20.54 3.97
N HIS A 234 12.33 -19.21 3.99
CA HIS A 234 13.61 -18.53 4.05
C HIS A 234 14.39 -18.87 5.32
N HIS A 235 13.78 -18.73 6.49
CA HIS A 235 14.44 -19.02 7.77
C HIS A 235 14.80 -20.50 7.93
N LYS A 236 13.91 -21.40 7.50
CA LYS A 236 14.17 -22.85 7.57
C LYS A 236 15.36 -23.23 6.71
N LEU A 237 15.44 -22.69 5.50
CA LEU A 237 16.54 -22.95 4.57
C LEU A 237 17.86 -22.37 5.11
N CYS A 238 17.86 -21.14 5.63
CA CYS A 238 19.06 -20.54 6.23
C CYS A 238 19.55 -21.32 7.46
N HIS A 239 18.65 -21.85 8.29
CA HIS A 239 19.02 -22.71 9.42
C HIS A 239 19.62 -24.05 8.97
N THR A 240 19.05 -24.69 7.96
CA THR A 240 19.59 -25.93 7.37
C THR A 240 20.99 -25.69 6.81
N LEU A 241 21.16 -24.60 6.05
CA LEU A 241 22.41 -24.21 5.43
C LEU A 241 23.50 -23.90 6.47
N GLY A 242 23.22 -23.02 7.43
CA GLY A 242 24.16 -22.67 8.50
C GLY A 242 24.49 -23.86 9.40
N GLY A 243 23.51 -24.69 9.76
CA GLY A 243 23.71 -25.81 10.68
C GLY A 243 24.39 -27.04 10.07
N SER A 244 24.17 -27.30 8.77
CA SER A 244 24.68 -28.53 8.11
C SER A 244 25.92 -28.30 7.25
N PHE A 245 26.19 -27.05 6.86
CA PHE A 245 27.27 -26.69 5.94
C PHE A 245 28.16 -25.55 6.47
N ASP A 246 27.99 -25.18 7.75
CA ASP A 246 28.81 -24.17 8.46
C ASP A 246 28.88 -22.81 7.75
N LEU A 247 27.81 -22.44 7.06
CA LEU A 247 27.75 -21.15 6.36
C LEU A 247 27.53 -19.98 7.34
N PRO A 248 28.16 -18.82 7.09
CA PRO A 248 28.03 -17.65 7.93
C PRO A 248 26.59 -17.14 7.96
N HIS A 249 26.06 -16.88 9.16
CA HIS A 249 24.63 -16.75 9.40
C HIS A 249 23.98 -15.58 8.65
N ALA A 250 24.43 -14.34 8.88
CA ALA A 250 23.79 -13.15 8.33
C ALA A 250 23.98 -13.06 6.79
N GLU A 251 25.13 -13.48 6.31
CA GLU A 251 25.50 -13.59 4.90
C GLU A 251 24.59 -14.61 4.19
N THR A 252 24.31 -15.75 4.81
CA THR A 252 23.39 -16.75 4.27
C THR A 252 21.98 -16.18 4.14
N HIS A 253 21.49 -15.45 5.16
CA HIS A 253 20.21 -14.74 5.05
C HIS A 253 20.21 -13.73 3.90
N THR A 254 21.32 -13.00 3.72
CA THR A 254 21.46 -11.98 2.67
C THR A 254 21.36 -12.59 1.27
N VAL A 255 22.12 -13.67 1.02
CA VAL A 255 22.09 -14.38 -0.26
C VAL A 255 20.72 -15.01 -0.51
N MET A 256 20.14 -15.68 0.50
CA MET A 256 18.97 -16.52 0.29
C MET A 256 17.65 -15.75 0.20
N LEU A 257 17.56 -14.53 0.72
CA LEU A 257 16.31 -13.78 0.80
C LEU A 257 15.67 -13.54 -0.58
N PRO A 258 16.37 -12.97 -1.59
CA PRO A 258 15.82 -12.80 -2.93
C PRO A 258 15.29 -14.10 -3.56
N HIS A 259 16.01 -15.21 -3.40
CA HIS A 259 15.65 -16.49 -4.02
C HIS A 259 14.45 -17.14 -3.33
N ALA A 260 14.35 -17.05 -2.00
CA ALA A 260 13.19 -17.51 -1.26
C ALA A 260 11.92 -16.68 -1.60
N MET A 261 12.08 -15.37 -1.79
CA MET A 261 10.99 -14.51 -2.25
C MET A 261 10.52 -14.92 -3.66
N ALA A 262 11.45 -15.14 -4.59
CA ALA A 262 11.13 -15.57 -5.96
C ALA A 262 10.43 -16.93 -5.99
N TYR A 263 10.83 -17.86 -5.12
CA TYR A 263 10.15 -19.14 -4.98
C TYR A 263 8.69 -18.96 -4.55
N ASN A 264 8.44 -18.10 -3.55
CA ASN A 264 7.10 -17.88 -3.00
C ASN A 264 6.23 -16.94 -3.84
N ALA A 265 6.80 -16.12 -4.72
CA ALA A 265 6.09 -15.10 -5.47
C ALA A 265 4.83 -15.60 -6.21
N PRO A 266 4.82 -16.77 -6.89
CA PRO A 266 3.63 -17.29 -7.56
C PRO A 266 2.44 -17.57 -6.63
N ALA A 267 2.69 -17.86 -5.35
CA ALA A 267 1.65 -18.16 -4.36
C ALA A 267 1.40 -16.99 -3.37
N ALA A 268 2.22 -15.94 -3.41
CA ALA A 268 2.18 -14.82 -2.47
C ALA A 268 2.14 -13.45 -3.18
N GLY A 269 1.53 -13.36 -4.37
CA GLY A 269 1.57 -12.18 -5.23
C GLY A 269 1.15 -10.86 -4.57
N GLN A 270 0.12 -10.88 -3.71
CA GLN A 270 -0.30 -9.68 -2.96
C GLN A 270 0.76 -9.20 -1.95
N ALA A 271 1.41 -10.13 -1.24
CA ALA A 271 2.50 -9.78 -0.33
C ALA A 271 3.70 -9.23 -1.11
N MET A 272 4.06 -9.86 -2.24
CA MET A 272 5.15 -9.39 -3.10
C MET A 272 4.90 -7.99 -3.67
N ALA A 273 3.68 -7.68 -4.10
CA ALA A 273 3.34 -6.34 -4.58
C ALA A 273 3.52 -5.27 -3.49
N ARG A 274 3.09 -5.56 -2.25
CA ARG A 274 3.27 -4.65 -1.10
C ARG A 274 4.73 -4.49 -0.71
N ILE A 275 5.52 -5.57 -0.80
CA ILE A 275 6.97 -5.51 -0.55
C ILE A 275 7.65 -4.68 -1.64
N ALA A 276 7.30 -4.87 -2.91
CA ALA A 276 7.87 -4.12 -4.04
C ALA A 276 7.61 -2.61 -3.88
N ASP A 277 6.38 -2.23 -3.51
CA ASP A 277 6.03 -0.85 -3.17
C ASP A 277 6.87 -0.30 -1.99
N ALA A 278 6.98 -1.06 -0.89
CA ALA A 278 7.79 -0.68 0.26
C ALA A 278 9.29 -0.53 -0.06
N LEU A 279 9.82 -1.33 -1.01
CA LEU A 279 11.20 -1.23 -1.50
C LEU A 279 11.40 -0.06 -2.47
N GLY A 280 10.32 0.45 -3.09
CA GLY A 280 10.41 1.35 -4.23
C GLY A 280 10.93 0.67 -5.50
N ALA A 281 10.60 -0.62 -5.69
CA ALA A 281 11.05 -1.45 -6.80
C ALA A 281 9.86 -1.98 -7.63
N ALA A 282 10.13 -2.36 -8.89
CA ALA A 282 9.10 -2.94 -9.76
C ALA A 282 8.74 -4.38 -9.36
N ASP A 283 9.71 -5.13 -8.84
CA ASP A 283 9.57 -6.52 -8.42
C ASP A 283 10.32 -6.73 -7.10
N ALA A 284 9.68 -7.42 -6.15
CA ALA A 284 10.21 -7.55 -4.79
C ALA A 284 11.48 -8.40 -4.69
N PRO A 285 11.52 -9.66 -5.18
CA PRO A 285 12.73 -10.47 -5.17
C PRO A 285 13.93 -9.76 -5.79
N SER A 286 13.73 -9.18 -6.97
CA SER A 286 14.80 -8.53 -7.70
C SER A 286 15.20 -7.18 -7.10
N GLY A 287 14.27 -6.43 -6.52
CA GLY A 287 14.54 -5.21 -5.77
C GLY A 287 15.41 -5.45 -4.53
N VAL A 288 15.18 -6.56 -3.79
CA VAL A 288 16.06 -6.94 -2.68
C VAL A 288 17.45 -7.34 -3.19
N PHE A 289 17.53 -8.09 -4.28
CA PHE A 289 18.82 -8.46 -4.88
C PHE A 289 19.62 -7.21 -5.30
N ASP A 290 18.97 -6.26 -5.98
CA ASP A 290 19.60 -5.02 -6.43
C ASP A 290 20.03 -4.14 -5.25
N LEU A 291 19.24 -4.09 -4.18
CA LEU A 291 19.62 -3.43 -2.94
C LEU A 291 20.90 -4.05 -2.36
N VAL A 292 20.96 -5.38 -2.27
CA VAL A 292 22.15 -6.12 -1.78
C VAL A 292 23.37 -5.81 -2.63
N VAL A 293 23.25 -5.84 -3.96
CA VAL A 293 24.33 -5.47 -4.89
C VAL A 293 24.79 -4.03 -4.66
N ARG A 294 23.84 -3.09 -4.53
CA ARG A 294 24.13 -1.66 -4.35
C ARG A 294 24.97 -1.37 -3.11
N VAL A 295 24.83 -2.18 -2.06
CA VAL A 295 25.54 -2.00 -0.79
C VAL A 295 26.71 -2.98 -0.61
N ASP A 296 27.18 -3.60 -1.70
CA ASP A 296 28.30 -4.54 -1.73
C ASP A 296 28.10 -5.76 -0.80
N GLY A 297 26.84 -6.22 -0.69
CA GLY A 297 26.48 -7.43 0.05
C GLY A 297 26.72 -8.72 -0.76
N PRO A 298 26.86 -9.88 -0.09
CA PRO A 298 27.06 -11.15 -0.76
C PRO A 298 25.79 -11.57 -1.52
N THR A 299 25.97 -12.00 -2.77
CA THR A 299 24.86 -12.44 -3.64
C THR A 299 24.91 -13.92 -4.00
N SER A 300 25.95 -14.67 -3.62
CA SER A 300 26.09 -16.08 -4.01
C SER A 300 26.55 -16.99 -2.87
N LEU A 301 25.94 -18.18 -2.75
CA LEU A 301 26.39 -19.19 -1.77
C LEU A 301 27.81 -19.69 -2.09
N ARG A 302 28.20 -19.69 -3.37
CA ARG A 302 29.58 -20.00 -3.79
C ARG A 302 30.60 -19.10 -3.11
N SER A 303 30.32 -17.79 -3.02
CA SER A 303 31.21 -16.84 -2.33
C SER A 303 31.30 -17.07 -0.82
N LEU A 304 30.32 -17.76 -0.25
CA LEU A 304 30.29 -18.14 1.17
C LEU A 304 30.95 -19.51 1.44
N GLY A 305 31.46 -20.18 0.41
CA GLY A 305 32.15 -21.46 0.54
C GLY A 305 31.28 -22.71 0.34
N MET A 306 30.02 -22.57 -0.06
CA MET A 306 29.14 -23.71 -0.35
C MET A 306 29.63 -24.47 -1.59
N ALA A 307 29.81 -25.79 -1.47
CA ALA A 307 30.14 -26.64 -2.62
C ALA A 307 28.89 -26.91 -3.47
N GLU A 308 29.04 -26.90 -4.80
CA GLU A 308 27.92 -27.20 -5.72
C GLU A 308 27.39 -28.64 -5.53
N SER A 309 28.27 -29.58 -5.18
CA SER A 309 27.90 -30.97 -4.90
C SER A 309 27.02 -31.16 -3.67
N ASP A 310 26.95 -30.16 -2.79
CA ASP A 310 26.18 -30.21 -1.54
C ASP A 310 24.73 -29.72 -1.71
N LEU A 311 24.38 -29.12 -2.86
CA LEU A 311 23.05 -28.51 -3.08
C LEU A 311 21.91 -29.54 -3.07
N ALA A 312 22.10 -30.71 -3.70
CA ALA A 312 21.12 -31.79 -3.68
C ALA A 312 20.82 -32.27 -2.25
N ARG A 313 21.88 -32.42 -1.42
CA ARG A 313 21.74 -32.78 0.00
C ARG A 313 21.04 -31.68 0.79
N ALA A 314 21.33 -30.41 0.52
CA ALA A 314 20.66 -29.28 1.17
C ALA A 314 19.16 -29.25 0.84
N ALA A 315 18.78 -29.52 -0.41
CA ALA A 315 17.38 -29.61 -0.83
C ALA A 315 16.64 -30.78 -0.15
N GLU A 316 17.29 -31.94 -0.01
CA GLU A 316 16.77 -33.09 0.73
C GLU A 316 16.56 -32.78 2.21
N LEU A 317 17.52 -32.14 2.87
CA LEU A 317 17.41 -31.73 4.28
C LEU A 317 16.31 -30.68 4.48
N ALA A 318 16.20 -29.71 3.57
CA ALA A 318 15.19 -28.66 3.64
C ALA A 318 13.75 -29.18 3.45
N THR A 319 13.58 -30.28 2.73
CA THR A 319 12.27 -30.87 2.41
C THR A 319 11.92 -32.08 3.27
N ALA A 320 12.82 -32.53 4.16
CA ALA A 320 12.66 -33.70 5.00
C ALA A 320 11.50 -33.62 6.02
N SER A 321 11.04 -32.42 6.36
CA SER A 321 9.91 -32.22 7.29
C SER A 321 9.00 -31.11 6.80
N PRO A 322 7.68 -31.36 6.65
CA PRO A 322 6.76 -30.34 6.17
C PRO A 322 6.58 -29.24 7.20
N TYR A 323 6.46 -28.00 6.72
CA TYR A 323 6.09 -26.83 7.52
C TYR A 323 5.24 -25.87 6.66
N PRO A 324 4.44 -25.00 7.29
CA PRO A 324 3.60 -24.05 6.56
C PRO A 324 4.43 -23.09 5.69
N ASN A 325 4.08 -22.97 4.41
CA ASN A 325 4.67 -22.03 3.47
C ASN A 325 3.64 -21.72 2.35
N PRO A 326 3.61 -20.49 1.77
CA PRO A 326 2.60 -20.13 0.77
C PRO A 326 2.62 -21.02 -0.48
N ARG A 327 3.81 -21.39 -0.95
CA ARG A 327 4.00 -22.34 -2.04
C ARG A 327 4.41 -23.70 -1.47
N GLU A 328 3.90 -24.77 -2.05
CA GLU A 328 4.35 -26.13 -1.73
C GLU A 328 5.88 -26.24 -1.87
N LEU A 329 6.53 -26.94 -0.95
CA LEU A 329 7.97 -27.14 -0.94
C LEU A 329 8.30 -28.48 -1.61
N THR A 330 8.85 -28.43 -2.82
CA THR A 330 9.28 -29.64 -3.55
C THR A 330 10.79 -29.74 -3.56
N ARG A 331 11.35 -30.95 -3.51
CA ARG A 331 12.81 -31.17 -3.58
C ARG A 331 13.40 -30.46 -4.79
N ASP A 332 12.84 -30.70 -5.97
CA ASP A 332 13.33 -30.14 -7.23
C ASP A 332 13.24 -28.61 -7.26
N GLY A 333 12.16 -28.04 -6.72
CA GLY A 333 12.00 -26.58 -6.64
C GLY A 333 12.98 -25.93 -5.67
N ILE A 334 13.29 -26.58 -4.55
CA ILE A 334 14.31 -26.10 -3.60
C ILE A 334 15.72 -26.26 -4.18
N GLU A 335 15.99 -27.35 -4.90
CA GLU A 335 17.26 -27.56 -5.59
C GLU A 335 17.50 -26.50 -6.67
N GLU A 336 16.49 -26.17 -7.49
CA GLU A 336 16.55 -25.10 -8.48
C GLU A 336 16.82 -23.73 -7.84
N LEU A 337 16.10 -23.40 -6.76
CA LEU A 337 16.32 -22.20 -5.95
C LEU A 337 17.78 -22.12 -5.47
N LEU A 338 18.28 -23.21 -4.89
CA LEU A 338 19.65 -23.31 -4.36
C LEU A 338 20.71 -23.17 -5.45
N HIS A 339 20.47 -23.69 -6.65
CA HIS A 339 21.36 -23.48 -7.80
C HIS A 339 21.42 -22.00 -8.21
N GLY A 340 20.29 -21.32 -8.29
CA GLY A 340 20.24 -19.88 -8.56
C GLY A 340 21.00 -19.07 -7.50
N ALA A 341 20.76 -19.39 -6.22
CA ALA A 341 21.45 -18.77 -5.09
C ALA A 341 22.95 -19.09 -5.05
N TRP A 342 23.35 -20.27 -5.50
CA TRP A 342 24.76 -20.65 -5.57
C TRP A 342 25.52 -19.85 -6.62
N ARG A 343 24.90 -19.58 -7.78
CA ARG A 343 25.50 -18.76 -8.85
C ARG A 343 25.39 -17.26 -8.59
N GLY A 344 24.48 -16.84 -7.71
CA GLY A 344 24.12 -15.44 -7.51
C GLY A 344 23.35 -14.87 -8.70
N GLU A 345 22.47 -15.67 -9.27
CA GLU A 345 21.57 -15.23 -10.33
C GLU A 345 20.53 -14.26 -9.75
N ARG A 346 20.41 -13.05 -10.32
CA ARG A 346 19.37 -12.09 -9.96
C ARG A 346 17.98 -12.74 -10.12
N PRO A 347 17.20 -12.94 -9.04
CA PRO A 347 15.88 -13.57 -9.15
C PRO A 347 14.88 -12.66 -9.84
N GLY A 348 13.85 -13.25 -10.46
CA GLY A 348 12.85 -12.51 -11.24
C GLY A 348 13.15 -12.55 -12.73
N GLY A 349 12.89 -13.72 -13.34
CA GLY A 349 13.01 -13.99 -14.77
C GLY A 349 11.77 -13.64 -15.59
N GLY A 350 11.21 -12.43 -15.42
CA GLY A 350 10.78 -11.70 -16.62
C GLY A 350 12.05 -11.18 -17.30
N ARG A 351 12.04 -10.84 -18.60
CA ARG A 351 13.24 -10.33 -19.30
C ARG A 351 14.00 -9.34 -18.42
N THR A 352 15.33 -9.33 -18.51
CA THR A 352 16.12 -8.17 -18.07
C THR A 352 15.60 -6.95 -18.83
N VAL A 353 14.61 -6.27 -18.24
CA VAL A 353 14.21 -4.96 -18.70
C VAL A 353 15.42 -4.09 -18.39
N PRO A 354 16.06 -3.48 -19.40
CA PRO A 354 17.17 -2.58 -19.15
C PRO A 354 16.74 -1.55 -18.10
N ASP A 355 17.61 -1.19 -17.16
CA ASP A 355 17.32 -0.06 -16.28
C ASP A 355 17.19 1.20 -17.15
N LEU A 356 15.96 1.67 -17.30
CA LEU A 356 15.61 2.87 -18.06
C LEU A 356 15.55 4.12 -17.16
N GLY A 357 16.09 4.05 -15.93
CA GLY A 357 16.18 5.18 -15.02
C GLY A 357 16.88 6.37 -15.66
N TRP A 358 18.01 6.12 -16.34
CA TRP A 358 18.76 7.15 -17.07
C TRP A 358 17.91 7.87 -18.14
N LEU A 359 17.07 7.13 -18.88
CA LEU A 359 16.22 7.69 -19.93
C LEU A 359 15.10 8.53 -19.31
N THR A 360 14.51 8.02 -18.23
CA THR A 360 13.48 8.74 -17.47
C THR A 360 14.02 10.06 -16.94
N ASP A 361 15.19 10.05 -16.32
CA ASP A 361 15.83 11.27 -15.80
C ASP A 361 16.23 12.24 -16.91
N GLN A 362 16.71 11.73 -18.05
CA GLN A 362 17.02 12.57 -19.22
C GLN A 362 15.77 13.28 -19.76
N VAL A 363 14.63 12.58 -19.88
CA VAL A 363 13.38 13.18 -20.35
C VAL A 363 12.83 14.18 -19.33
N VAL A 364 12.84 13.84 -18.04
CA VAL A 364 12.40 14.76 -16.98
C VAL A 364 13.25 16.04 -16.96
N ALA A 365 14.58 15.92 -17.02
CA ALA A 365 15.48 17.07 -17.06
C ALA A 365 15.23 17.98 -18.29
N SER A 366 14.69 17.44 -19.39
CA SER A 366 14.35 18.24 -20.57
C SER A 366 13.24 19.28 -20.29
N PHE A 367 12.46 19.10 -19.22
CA PHE A 367 11.40 20.03 -18.81
C PHE A 367 11.86 21.14 -17.85
N ASP A 368 13.11 21.13 -17.39
CA ASP A 368 13.59 22.07 -16.35
C ASP A 368 13.42 23.55 -16.73
N ARG A 369 13.52 23.84 -18.04
CA ARG A 369 13.41 25.19 -18.62
C ARG A 369 11.99 25.57 -19.07
N ALA A 370 10.97 24.78 -18.71
CA ALA A 370 9.59 25.13 -19.01
C ALA A 370 9.20 26.48 -18.36
N PRO A 371 8.63 27.44 -19.12
CA PRO A 371 8.25 28.76 -18.58
C PRO A 371 7.17 28.70 -17.50
N ASP A 372 6.25 27.75 -17.62
CA ASP A 372 5.17 27.53 -16.68
C ASP A 372 5.54 26.41 -15.69
N ALA A 373 5.58 26.75 -14.40
CA ALA A 373 5.97 25.84 -13.34
C ALA A 373 4.96 24.68 -13.14
N ARG A 374 3.67 24.92 -13.40
CA ARG A 374 2.63 23.89 -13.29
C ARG A 374 2.72 22.91 -14.45
N VAL A 375 2.96 23.40 -15.67
CA VAL A 375 3.22 22.54 -16.83
C VAL A 375 4.44 21.66 -16.59
N ARG A 376 5.54 22.21 -16.06
CA ARG A 376 6.73 21.45 -15.70
C ARG A 376 6.41 20.31 -14.75
N GLN A 377 5.68 20.60 -13.67
CA GLN A 377 5.30 19.61 -12.67
C GLN A 377 4.46 18.50 -13.29
N LEU A 378 3.38 18.87 -14.00
CA LEU A 378 2.44 17.90 -14.59
C LEU A 378 3.13 16.96 -15.58
N LEU A 379 3.99 17.48 -16.45
CA LEU A 379 4.72 16.65 -17.42
C LEU A 379 5.78 15.78 -16.76
N THR A 380 6.48 16.30 -15.74
CA THR A 380 7.46 15.51 -14.97
C THR A 380 6.79 14.30 -14.32
N ASP A 381 5.69 14.52 -13.61
CA ASP A 381 4.97 13.46 -12.91
C ASP A 381 4.38 12.46 -13.91
N LEU A 382 3.78 12.94 -15.01
CA LEU A 382 3.21 12.08 -16.05
C LEU A 382 4.28 11.17 -16.69
N VAL A 383 5.44 11.71 -17.09
CA VAL A 383 6.50 10.92 -17.70
C VAL A 383 7.01 9.83 -16.77
N ARG A 384 7.20 10.14 -15.47
CA ARG A 384 7.63 9.15 -14.48
C ARG A 384 6.63 8.00 -14.35
N HIS A 385 5.33 8.29 -14.31
CA HIS A 385 4.28 7.27 -14.24
C HIS A 385 4.17 6.45 -15.54
N LEU A 386 4.28 7.09 -16.71
CA LEU A 386 4.24 6.40 -18.01
C LEU A 386 5.45 5.46 -18.18
N HIS A 387 6.66 5.93 -17.89
CA HIS A 387 7.86 5.09 -17.96
C HIS A 387 7.81 3.94 -16.95
N SER A 388 7.31 4.20 -15.73
CA SER A 388 7.07 3.15 -14.74
C SER A 388 6.06 2.11 -15.23
N TYR A 389 4.95 2.53 -15.84
CA TYR A 389 3.96 1.62 -16.43
C TYR A 389 4.57 0.76 -17.54
N VAL A 390 5.32 1.36 -18.47
CA VAL A 390 5.96 0.64 -19.57
C VAL A 390 6.95 -0.40 -19.04
N THR A 391 7.79 0.00 -18.09
CA THR A 391 8.84 -0.83 -17.50
C THR A 391 8.25 -1.98 -16.67
N ARG A 392 7.29 -1.69 -15.79
CA ARG A 392 6.70 -2.70 -14.88
C ARG A 392 5.92 -3.79 -15.60
N ASN A 393 5.38 -3.50 -16.79
CA ASN A 393 4.62 -4.47 -17.57
C ASN A 393 5.44 -5.10 -18.71
N ASP A 394 6.73 -4.75 -18.86
CA ASP A 394 7.57 -5.15 -20.01
C ASP A 394 6.84 -4.96 -21.35
N VAL A 395 6.22 -3.78 -21.54
CA VAL A 395 5.36 -3.51 -22.70
C VAL A 395 6.12 -3.78 -23.99
N THR A 396 5.60 -4.70 -24.79
CA THR A 396 6.24 -5.15 -26.03
C THR A 396 5.99 -4.17 -27.18
N GLN A 397 6.83 -4.23 -28.21
CA GLN A 397 6.66 -3.40 -29.41
C GLN A 397 5.27 -3.58 -30.06
N PRO A 398 4.70 -4.80 -30.20
CA PRO A 398 3.34 -4.97 -30.71
C PRO A 398 2.25 -4.37 -29.82
N GLU A 399 2.37 -4.49 -28.50
CA GLU A 399 1.41 -3.89 -27.55
C GLU A 399 1.45 -2.37 -27.58
N TRP A 400 2.66 -1.80 -27.65
CA TRP A 400 2.85 -0.36 -27.83
C TRP A 400 2.24 0.10 -29.16
N GLN A 401 2.51 -0.61 -30.26
CA GLN A 401 1.94 -0.30 -31.57
C GLN A 401 0.40 -0.36 -31.55
N TYR A 402 -0.16 -1.38 -30.90
CA TYR A 402 -1.61 -1.50 -30.71
C TYR A 402 -2.20 -0.32 -29.93
N ALA A 403 -1.54 0.11 -28.85
CA ALA A 403 -1.97 1.27 -28.08
C ALA A 403 -1.93 2.58 -28.89
N ILE A 404 -0.89 2.78 -29.72
CA ILE A 404 -0.81 3.94 -30.63
C ILE A 404 -1.92 3.88 -31.69
N GLU A 405 -2.19 2.72 -32.27
CA GLU A 405 -3.27 2.54 -33.24
C GLU A 405 -4.64 2.78 -32.61
N PHE A 406 -4.85 2.33 -31.36
CA PHE A 406 -6.06 2.62 -30.59
C PHE A 406 -6.29 4.12 -30.44
N LEU A 407 -5.28 4.87 -29.97
CA LEU A 407 -5.37 6.32 -29.81
C LEU A 407 -5.58 7.03 -31.16
N THR A 408 -4.94 6.53 -32.22
CA THR A 408 -5.11 7.06 -33.58
C THR A 408 -6.55 6.88 -34.07
N ARG A 409 -7.15 5.70 -33.87
CA ARG A 409 -8.57 5.47 -34.22
C ARG A 409 -9.51 6.35 -33.39
N ALA A 410 -9.20 6.57 -32.11
CA ALA A 410 -9.98 7.47 -31.26
C ALA A 410 -9.93 8.92 -31.78
N GLY A 411 -8.76 9.36 -32.25
CA GLY A 411 -8.63 10.64 -32.94
C GLY A 411 -9.44 10.74 -34.23
N HIS A 412 -9.42 9.72 -35.08
CA HIS A 412 -10.14 9.74 -36.36
C HIS A 412 -11.67 9.73 -36.24
N ILE A 413 -12.22 9.11 -35.21
CA ILE A 413 -13.68 9.08 -34.99
C ILE A 413 -14.20 10.32 -34.24
N THR A 414 -13.30 11.13 -33.69
CA THR A 414 -13.64 12.39 -33.02
C THR A 414 -14.06 13.44 -34.05
N THR A 415 -15.19 14.11 -33.80
CA THR A 415 -15.77 15.21 -34.59
C THR A 415 -16.20 16.37 -33.67
N ASP A 416 -16.74 17.45 -34.24
CA ASP A 416 -17.28 18.58 -33.45
C ASP A 416 -18.47 18.17 -32.55
N THR A 417 -19.14 17.06 -32.87
CA THR A 417 -20.29 16.52 -32.12
C THR A 417 -20.00 15.19 -31.42
N ARG A 418 -18.79 14.63 -31.57
CA ARG A 418 -18.35 13.37 -30.92
C ARG A 418 -16.93 13.51 -30.42
N GLN A 419 -16.72 13.45 -29.10
CA GLN A 419 -15.38 13.53 -28.50
C GLN A 419 -14.94 12.19 -27.90
N GLU A 420 -14.33 11.32 -28.72
CA GLU A 420 -13.94 9.95 -28.29
C GLU A 420 -12.83 9.97 -27.22
N PHE A 421 -11.96 10.99 -27.20
CA PHE A 421 -10.97 11.15 -26.12
C PHE A 421 -11.60 11.51 -24.77
N VAL A 422 -12.70 12.29 -24.78
CA VAL A 422 -13.46 12.57 -23.55
C VAL A 422 -14.13 11.29 -23.10
N LEU A 423 -14.73 10.53 -24.02
CA LEU A 423 -15.31 9.23 -23.71
C LEU A 423 -14.27 8.25 -23.12
N LEU A 424 -13.06 8.21 -23.68
CA LEU A 424 -11.94 7.42 -23.14
C LEU A 424 -11.58 7.85 -21.70
N SER A 425 -11.53 9.16 -21.45
CA SER A 425 -11.30 9.73 -20.11
C SER A 425 -12.39 9.31 -19.12
N ASP A 426 -13.65 9.33 -19.55
CA ASP A 426 -14.82 8.97 -18.75
C ASP A 426 -14.77 7.50 -18.33
N VAL A 427 -14.55 6.58 -19.28
CA VAL A 427 -14.54 5.14 -18.99
C VAL A 427 -13.28 4.66 -18.27
N LEU A 428 -12.20 5.45 -18.27
CA LEU A 428 -11.01 5.21 -17.43
C LEU A 428 -11.15 5.88 -16.05
N GLY A 429 -12.22 6.64 -15.81
CA GLY A 429 -12.48 7.32 -14.54
C GLY A 429 -11.66 8.60 -14.31
N VAL A 430 -10.94 9.08 -15.32
CA VAL A 430 -10.10 10.29 -15.20
C VAL A 430 -10.99 11.53 -15.04
N SER A 431 -12.06 11.64 -15.83
CA SER A 431 -12.99 12.78 -15.73
C SER A 431 -13.66 12.82 -14.35
N SER A 432 -14.08 11.66 -13.83
CA SER A 432 -14.66 11.54 -12.49
C SER A 432 -13.65 11.89 -11.39
N ALA A 433 -12.38 11.50 -11.53
CA ALA A 433 -11.32 11.89 -10.60
C ALA A 433 -11.06 13.41 -10.61
N VAL A 434 -11.03 14.04 -11.79
CA VAL A 434 -10.89 15.49 -11.94
C VAL A 434 -12.08 16.21 -11.29
N ASP A 435 -13.29 15.73 -11.51
CA ASP A 435 -14.51 16.25 -10.93
C ASP A 435 -14.49 16.15 -9.39
N VAL A 436 -14.14 14.98 -8.83
CA VAL A 436 -14.00 14.79 -7.37
C VAL A 436 -12.95 15.73 -6.77
N LEU A 437 -11.78 15.87 -7.41
CA LEU A 437 -10.72 16.77 -6.94
C LEU A 437 -11.14 18.23 -7.00
N THR A 438 -11.87 18.62 -8.05
CA THR A 438 -12.41 19.98 -8.19
C THR A 438 -13.39 20.28 -7.06
N ASN A 439 -14.32 19.36 -6.79
CA ASN A 439 -15.32 19.48 -5.72
C ASN A 439 -14.77 19.37 -4.30
N SER A 440 -13.66 18.65 -4.10
CA SER A 440 -13.05 18.53 -2.75
C SER A 440 -12.66 19.88 -2.14
N ARG A 441 -12.60 20.92 -2.97
CA ARG A 441 -12.29 22.31 -2.59
C ARG A 441 -13.54 23.08 -2.12
N THR A 442 -14.74 22.55 -2.30
CA THR A 442 -16.03 23.15 -1.90
C THR A 442 -16.95 22.10 -1.24
N PRO A 443 -16.56 21.52 -0.09
CA PRO A 443 -17.23 20.37 0.50
C PRO A 443 -18.69 20.62 0.94
N ASP A 444 -19.08 21.89 1.11
CA ASP A 444 -20.44 22.29 1.51
C ASP A 444 -21.41 22.47 0.32
N THR A 445 -20.95 22.21 -0.91
CA THR A 445 -21.77 22.29 -2.14
C THR A 445 -22.32 20.93 -2.56
N THR A 446 -23.37 20.92 -3.37
CA THR A 446 -23.83 19.69 -4.01
C THR A 446 -22.74 19.14 -4.92
N ALA A 447 -22.51 17.82 -4.89
CA ALA A 447 -21.51 17.19 -5.72
C ALA A 447 -21.75 17.49 -7.22
N SER A 448 -20.69 17.91 -7.92
CA SER A 448 -20.76 18.11 -9.38
C SER A 448 -20.70 16.79 -10.15
N ALA A 449 -20.90 16.86 -11.44
CA ALA A 449 -20.68 15.78 -12.38
C ALA A 449 -20.05 16.33 -13.66
N VAL A 450 -19.49 15.42 -14.48
CA VAL A 450 -19.08 15.74 -15.84
C VAL A 450 -20.29 16.17 -16.68
N LEU A 451 -20.11 17.12 -17.59
CA LEU A 451 -21.19 17.67 -18.43
C LEU A 451 -21.89 16.60 -19.29
N GLY A 452 -21.16 15.56 -19.67
CA GLY A 452 -21.66 14.52 -20.56
C GLY A 452 -21.73 14.97 -22.02
N PRO A 453 -21.73 14.03 -22.97
CA PRO A 453 -21.59 14.33 -24.40
C PRO A 453 -22.87 14.86 -25.07
N PHE A 454 -24.02 14.82 -24.39
CA PHE A 454 -25.34 15.12 -24.98
C PHE A 454 -25.93 16.47 -24.57
N TYR A 455 -25.20 17.27 -23.79
CA TYR A 455 -25.55 18.66 -23.55
C TYR A 455 -25.46 19.45 -24.88
N VAL A 456 -26.45 20.30 -25.16
CA VAL A 456 -26.29 21.33 -26.21
C VAL A 456 -26.56 22.70 -25.64
N GLU A 457 -25.74 23.66 -26.05
CA GLU A 457 -25.78 25.03 -25.57
C GLU A 457 -27.08 25.73 -25.98
N GLY A 458 -27.65 26.49 -25.04
CA GLY A 458 -28.86 27.28 -25.27
C GLY A 458 -30.15 26.46 -25.41
N PRO A 459 -30.49 25.57 -24.46
CA PRO A 459 -31.79 24.90 -24.47
C PRO A 459 -32.94 25.92 -24.39
N PRO A 460 -34.15 25.57 -24.87
CA PRO A 460 -35.28 26.49 -24.93
C PRO A 460 -35.68 26.97 -23.53
N ALA A 461 -35.98 28.26 -23.40
CA ALA A 461 -36.49 28.80 -22.14
C ALA A 461 -37.91 28.26 -21.86
N ALA A 462 -38.18 27.90 -20.61
CA ALA A 462 -39.48 27.38 -20.18
C ALA A 462 -39.96 28.08 -18.89
N GLU A 463 -41.28 28.20 -18.76
CA GLU A 463 -41.92 28.72 -17.54
C GLU A 463 -42.09 27.61 -16.51
N HIS A 464 -42.21 27.97 -15.22
CA HIS A 464 -42.46 26.99 -14.18
C HIS A 464 -43.79 26.27 -14.41
N GLY A 465 -43.80 24.96 -14.22
CA GLY A 465 -44.95 24.08 -14.49
C GLY A 465 -45.05 23.59 -15.94
N SER A 466 -44.18 24.06 -16.84
CA SER A 466 -44.09 23.56 -18.22
C SER A 466 -43.75 22.07 -18.25
N ASP A 467 -44.20 21.39 -19.30
CA ASP A 467 -43.84 19.99 -19.57
C ASP A 467 -42.75 19.92 -20.65
N ILE A 468 -41.54 19.57 -20.24
CA ILE A 468 -40.38 19.52 -21.13
C ILE A 468 -40.36 18.24 -21.97
N ALA A 469 -41.17 17.22 -21.63
CA ALA A 469 -41.28 15.99 -22.43
C ALA A 469 -42.13 16.19 -23.68
N GLN A 470 -42.96 17.24 -23.74
CA GLN A 470 -43.78 17.62 -24.91
C GLN A 470 -44.59 16.46 -25.53
N GLY A 471 -45.12 15.57 -24.69
CA GLY A 471 -45.95 14.44 -25.12
C GLY A 471 -45.19 13.16 -25.47
N LEU A 472 -43.87 13.10 -25.22
CA LEU A 472 -43.13 11.85 -25.28
C LEU A 472 -43.69 10.80 -24.29
N PRO A 473 -43.70 9.51 -24.68
CA PRO A 473 -44.13 8.44 -23.79
C PRO A 473 -43.13 8.27 -22.64
N GLY A 474 -43.65 7.89 -21.49
CA GLY A 474 -42.89 7.71 -20.26
C GLY A 474 -43.75 7.89 -19.02
N THR A 475 -43.22 7.47 -17.86
CA THR A 475 -43.90 7.72 -16.57
C THR A 475 -43.78 9.20 -16.22
N PRO A 476 -44.88 9.96 -16.07
CA PRO A 476 -44.81 11.40 -15.78
C PRO A 476 -44.02 11.69 -14.50
N LEU A 477 -43.17 12.71 -14.55
CA LEU A 477 -42.30 13.13 -13.45
C LEU A 477 -42.52 14.60 -13.14
N TRP A 478 -42.96 14.90 -11.92
CA TRP A 478 -42.96 16.25 -11.38
C TRP A 478 -41.65 16.52 -10.65
N VAL A 479 -40.93 17.55 -11.08
CA VAL A 479 -39.69 18.01 -10.46
C VAL A 479 -39.97 19.28 -9.68
N ASP A 480 -39.68 19.30 -8.37
CA ASP A 480 -39.75 20.47 -7.49
C ASP A 480 -38.42 20.59 -6.75
N VAL A 481 -37.51 21.39 -7.30
CA VAL A 481 -36.15 21.53 -6.77
C VAL A 481 -35.86 22.97 -6.37
N SER A 482 -34.91 23.16 -5.46
CA SER A 482 -34.47 24.48 -5.01
C SER A 482 -32.96 24.65 -5.10
N VAL A 483 -32.52 25.89 -5.26
CA VAL A 483 -31.11 26.29 -5.27
C VAL A 483 -30.88 27.23 -4.10
N THR A 484 -29.90 26.86 -3.27
CA THR A 484 -29.47 27.61 -2.09
C THR A 484 -27.97 27.84 -2.13
N ASP A 485 -27.50 28.83 -1.37
CA ASP A 485 -26.07 28.96 -1.10
C ASP A 485 -25.60 28.00 0.01
N THR A 486 -24.32 27.99 0.32
CA THR A 486 -23.73 27.14 1.38
C THR A 486 -24.24 27.45 2.79
N HIS A 487 -24.94 28.58 3.00
CA HIS A 487 -25.60 28.95 4.25
C HIS A 487 -27.08 28.56 4.28
N GLY A 488 -27.62 28.02 3.19
CA GLY A 488 -29.02 27.65 3.05
C GLY A 488 -29.93 28.79 2.62
N GLU A 489 -29.36 29.95 2.25
CA GLU A 489 -30.15 31.08 1.75
C GLU A 489 -30.58 30.82 0.30
N PRO A 490 -31.83 31.09 -0.08
CA PRO A 490 -32.30 30.93 -1.46
C PRO A 490 -31.48 31.74 -2.47
N VAL A 491 -31.21 31.14 -3.64
CA VAL A 491 -30.55 31.83 -4.77
C VAL A 491 -31.58 32.13 -5.86
N PRO A 492 -32.14 33.35 -5.90
CA PRO A 492 -33.07 33.76 -6.94
C PRO A 492 -32.36 34.13 -8.25
N ASP A 493 -33.12 34.08 -9.34
CA ASP A 493 -32.68 34.42 -10.69
C ASP A 493 -31.39 33.66 -11.12
N ALA A 494 -31.24 32.41 -10.69
CA ALA A 494 -30.23 31.49 -11.20
C ALA A 494 -30.75 30.82 -12.47
N THR A 495 -29.90 30.72 -13.49
CA THR A 495 -30.21 29.99 -14.73
C THR A 495 -29.96 28.51 -14.50
N VAL A 496 -30.95 27.67 -14.80
CA VAL A 496 -30.88 26.22 -14.63
C VAL A 496 -31.21 25.54 -15.94
N ASP A 497 -30.21 24.95 -16.58
CA ASP A 497 -30.39 24.07 -17.73
C ASP A 497 -30.66 22.65 -17.22
N VAL A 498 -31.65 21.98 -17.82
CA VAL A 498 -32.05 20.61 -17.52
C VAL A 498 -32.02 19.81 -18.80
N TRP A 499 -31.53 18.55 -18.76
CA TRP A 499 -31.61 17.61 -19.88
C TRP A 499 -31.61 16.15 -19.40
N GLN A 500 -32.20 15.23 -20.17
CA GLN A 500 -32.22 13.79 -19.87
C GLN A 500 -32.48 12.94 -21.12
N SER A 501 -32.33 11.62 -20.97
CA SER A 501 -32.83 10.61 -21.93
C SER A 501 -34.34 10.43 -21.82
N ASN A 502 -34.95 9.91 -22.89
CA ASN A 502 -36.33 9.43 -22.92
C ASN A 502 -36.46 8.02 -22.29
N GLU A 503 -37.66 7.44 -22.33
CA GLU A 503 -37.92 6.10 -21.77
C GLU A 503 -37.12 4.97 -22.45
N ASP A 504 -36.76 5.16 -23.72
CA ASP A 504 -35.99 4.22 -24.53
C ASP A 504 -34.45 4.42 -24.40
N GLY A 505 -34.01 5.40 -23.60
CA GLY A 505 -32.59 5.67 -23.40
C GLY A 505 -31.92 6.53 -24.48
N PHE A 506 -32.68 7.35 -25.20
CA PHE A 506 -32.17 8.29 -26.21
C PHE A 506 -32.33 9.75 -25.78
N TYR A 507 -31.31 10.56 -26.05
CA TYR A 507 -31.43 12.02 -26.03
C TYR A 507 -32.04 12.52 -27.34
N ASP A 508 -32.74 13.65 -27.30
CA ASP A 508 -33.35 14.28 -28.48
C ASP A 508 -32.36 14.51 -29.64
N VAL A 509 -31.10 14.84 -29.37
CA VAL A 509 -30.04 14.98 -30.40
C VAL A 509 -29.71 13.69 -31.14
N GLN A 510 -30.13 12.53 -30.62
CA GLN A 510 -29.99 11.21 -31.23
C GLN A 510 -31.23 10.81 -32.03
N LEU A 511 -32.29 11.63 -32.01
CA LEU A 511 -33.59 11.37 -32.65
C LEU A 511 -33.81 12.38 -33.79
N PRO A 512 -33.26 12.12 -35.01
CA PRO A 512 -33.28 13.09 -36.11
C PRO A 512 -34.68 13.39 -36.66
N ASP A 513 -35.65 12.50 -36.42
CA ASP A 513 -37.03 12.63 -36.90
C ASP A 513 -37.96 13.36 -35.91
N LEU A 514 -37.41 13.84 -34.79
CA LEU A 514 -38.18 14.49 -33.73
C LEU A 514 -38.19 16.02 -33.92
N ASP A 515 -39.39 16.60 -33.96
CA ASP A 515 -39.58 18.04 -34.16
C ASP A 515 -39.24 18.84 -32.88
N GLY A 516 -38.04 19.42 -32.86
CA GLY A 516 -37.61 20.39 -31.86
C GLY A 516 -36.95 19.80 -30.61
N PRO A 517 -36.34 20.64 -29.75
CA PRO A 517 -35.71 20.19 -28.52
C PRO A 517 -36.75 19.70 -27.51
N VAL A 518 -36.61 18.46 -27.06
CA VAL A 518 -37.46 17.83 -26.03
C VAL A 518 -36.60 17.25 -24.92
N LEU A 519 -37.20 17.11 -23.74
CA LEU A 519 -36.53 16.67 -22.52
C LEU A 519 -35.32 17.54 -22.13
N ARG A 520 -35.27 18.77 -22.66
CA ARG A 520 -34.30 19.79 -22.30
C ARG A 520 -34.97 21.15 -22.20
N ALA A 521 -34.58 21.95 -21.22
CA ALA A 521 -35.09 23.31 -21.05
C ALA A 521 -34.16 24.16 -20.19
N ARG A 522 -34.33 25.47 -20.28
CA ARG A 522 -33.71 26.48 -19.42
C ARG A 522 -34.77 27.14 -18.54
N PHE A 523 -34.57 27.08 -17.24
CA PHE A 523 -35.41 27.74 -16.24
C PHE A 523 -34.64 28.86 -15.54
N THR A 524 -35.40 29.76 -14.90
CA THR A 524 -34.88 30.75 -13.97
C THR A 524 -35.50 30.50 -12.60
N THR A 525 -34.69 30.43 -11.54
CA THR A 525 -35.21 30.21 -10.18
C THR A 525 -36.06 31.38 -9.68
N ASP A 526 -37.12 31.07 -8.92
CA ASP A 526 -37.99 32.09 -8.33
C ASP A 526 -37.36 32.79 -7.11
N ALA A 527 -38.11 33.70 -6.48
CA ALA A 527 -37.66 34.43 -5.29
C ALA A 527 -37.27 33.52 -4.10
N GLY A 528 -37.81 32.30 -4.04
CA GLY A 528 -37.47 31.27 -3.07
C GLY A 528 -36.39 30.31 -3.56
N GLY A 529 -35.71 30.62 -4.67
CA GLY A 529 -34.68 29.78 -5.28
C GLY A 529 -35.24 28.51 -5.93
N ARG A 530 -36.54 28.39 -6.15
CA ARG A 530 -37.17 27.15 -6.63
C ARG A 530 -37.28 27.12 -8.15
N LEU A 531 -37.36 25.92 -8.72
CA LEU A 531 -37.88 25.67 -10.06
C LEU A 531 -38.76 24.42 -10.07
N ARG A 532 -39.81 24.45 -10.89
CA ARG A 532 -40.79 23.37 -11.00
C ARG A 532 -41.15 23.10 -12.44
N PHE A 533 -41.24 21.84 -12.83
CA PHE A 533 -41.62 21.45 -14.19
C PHE A 533 -42.03 19.97 -14.26
N TRP A 534 -42.67 19.62 -15.36
CA TRP A 534 -42.98 18.25 -15.74
C TRP A 534 -41.94 17.71 -16.71
N SER A 535 -41.61 16.44 -16.56
CA SER A 535 -40.81 15.61 -17.46
C SER A 535 -41.35 14.18 -17.42
N ILE A 536 -40.54 13.22 -17.84
CA ILE A 536 -40.75 11.78 -17.64
C ILE A 536 -39.61 11.19 -16.82
N LEU A 537 -39.85 10.05 -16.15
CA LEU A 537 -38.82 9.32 -15.42
C LEU A 537 -37.69 8.92 -16.41
N PRO A 538 -36.43 9.31 -16.15
CA PRO A 538 -35.32 8.98 -17.05
C PRO A 538 -35.03 7.48 -17.03
N SER A 539 -34.58 6.96 -18.17
CA SER A 539 -34.15 5.57 -18.36
C SER A 539 -32.63 5.47 -18.43
N GLU A 540 -32.08 4.27 -18.20
CA GLU A 540 -30.68 3.98 -18.53
C GLU A 540 -30.42 4.24 -20.02
N TYR A 541 -29.18 4.57 -20.35
CA TYR A 541 -28.79 4.74 -21.75
C TYR A 541 -27.36 4.28 -21.97
N PRO A 542 -27.01 3.79 -23.17
CA PRO A 542 -25.65 3.44 -23.50
C PRO A 542 -24.84 4.68 -23.89
N ILE A 543 -23.58 4.73 -23.50
CA ILE A 543 -22.60 5.57 -24.19
C ILE A 543 -22.31 4.98 -25.58
N PRO A 544 -21.80 5.77 -26.56
CA PRO A 544 -21.37 5.22 -27.83
C PRO A 544 -20.34 4.09 -27.66
N ASP A 545 -20.59 2.93 -28.26
CA ASP A 545 -19.74 1.74 -28.17
C ASP A 545 -19.30 1.17 -29.54
N ASP A 546 -19.60 1.90 -30.61
CA ASP A 546 -19.20 1.61 -31.99
C ASP A 546 -17.73 1.98 -32.30
N GLY A 547 -17.07 2.67 -31.37
CA GLY A 547 -15.70 3.16 -31.48
C GLY A 547 -14.65 2.33 -30.74
N PRO A 548 -13.37 2.78 -30.75
CA PRO A 548 -12.30 2.14 -29.99
C PRO A 548 -12.63 2.00 -28.50
N VAL A 549 -13.29 2.98 -27.88
CA VAL A 549 -13.65 2.90 -26.46
C VAL A 549 -14.62 1.74 -26.19
N GLY A 550 -15.62 1.54 -27.05
CA GLY A 550 -16.52 0.39 -26.95
C GLY A 550 -15.80 -0.95 -27.08
N GLN A 551 -14.83 -1.05 -28.00
CA GLN A 551 -13.97 -2.25 -28.11
C GLN A 551 -13.19 -2.52 -26.82
N MET A 552 -12.70 -1.48 -26.15
CA MET A 552 -12.00 -1.61 -24.86
C MET A 552 -12.94 -2.09 -23.75
N LEU A 553 -14.17 -1.57 -23.69
CA LEU A 553 -15.18 -2.04 -22.73
C LEU A 553 -15.48 -3.53 -22.95
N ALA A 554 -15.72 -3.94 -24.20
CA ALA A 554 -15.95 -5.33 -24.56
C ALA A 554 -14.77 -6.23 -24.18
N ALA A 555 -13.53 -5.80 -24.46
CA ALA A 555 -12.32 -6.55 -24.12
C ALA A 555 -12.10 -6.72 -22.61
N THR A 556 -12.68 -5.84 -21.79
CA THR A 556 -12.61 -5.90 -20.32
C THR A 556 -13.87 -6.47 -19.67
N GLY A 557 -14.82 -6.96 -20.48
CA GLY A 557 -16.09 -7.52 -19.99
C GLY A 557 -17.04 -6.47 -19.37
N ARG A 558 -16.87 -5.19 -19.72
CA ARG A 558 -17.68 -4.07 -19.23
C ARG A 558 -18.80 -3.72 -20.23
N HIS A 559 -19.90 -3.17 -19.71
CA HIS A 559 -21.03 -2.71 -20.51
C HIS A 559 -20.99 -1.19 -20.78
N PRO A 560 -21.70 -0.67 -21.79
CA PRO A 560 -21.76 0.76 -22.10
C PRO A 560 -22.85 1.53 -21.34
N TRP A 561 -23.65 0.87 -20.50
CA TRP A 561 -24.79 1.51 -19.84
C TRP A 561 -24.42 2.50 -18.74
N ARG A 562 -25.11 3.64 -18.75
CA ARG A 562 -25.18 4.61 -17.66
C ARG A 562 -26.45 4.41 -16.85
N ALA A 563 -26.36 4.63 -15.54
CA ALA A 563 -27.52 4.55 -14.65
C ALA A 563 -28.56 5.63 -15.02
N PRO A 564 -29.87 5.46 -14.76
CA PRO A 564 -30.87 6.47 -15.08
C PRO A 564 -30.69 7.75 -14.25
N HIS A 565 -30.65 8.92 -14.91
CA HIS A 565 -30.47 10.22 -14.23
C HIS A 565 -31.08 11.40 -14.99
N LEU A 566 -31.29 12.49 -14.25
CA LEU A 566 -31.67 13.82 -14.75
C LEU A 566 -30.51 14.79 -14.54
N HIS A 567 -30.09 15.49 -15.59
CA HIS A 567 -29.00 16.45 -15.51
C HIS A 567 -29.45 17.87 -15.16
N PHE A 568 -28.55 18.60 -14.50
CA PHE A 568 -28.71 20.00 -14.14
C PHE A 568 -27.41 20.77 -14.38
N MET A 569 -27.50 21.96 -14.95
CA MET A 569 -26.42 22.95 -14.95
C MET A 569 -26.94 24.28 -14.42
N ILE A 570 -26.37 24.72 -13.30
CA ILE A 570 -26.81 25.87 -12.53
C ILE A 570 -25.76 26.96 -12.65
N PHE A 571 -26.18 28.11 -13.15
CA PHE A 571 -25.34 29.28 -13.34
C PHE A 571 -25.98 30.52 -12.69
N LYS A 572 -25.16 31.26 -11.94
CA LYS A 572 -25.52 32.56 -11.38
C LYS A 572 -24.25 33.42 -11.30
N PRO A 573 -24.24 34.64 -11.86
CA PRO A 573 -23.09 35.52 -11.71
C PRO A 573 -22.69 35.72 -10.24
N GLY A 574 -21.40 35.56 -9.92
CA GLY A 574 -20.87 35.61 -8.55
C GLY A 574 -20.96 34.28 -7.78
N TYR A 575 -21.42 33.21 -8.42
CA TYR A 575 -21.43 31.85 -7.89
C TYR A 575 -20.70 30.90 -8.83
N THR A 576 -20.03 29.91 -8.24
CA THR A 576 -19.39 28.83 -8.98
C THR A 576 -20.47 28.05 -9.74
N GLN A 577 -20.31 27.89 -11.05
CA GLN A 577 -21.22 27.09 -11.87
C GLN A 577 -21.22 25.63 -11.38
N LEU A 578 -22.40 25.07 -11.17
CA LEU A 578 -22.59 23.67 -10.79
C LEU A 578 -23.16 22.89 -11.97
N ILE A 579 -22.42 21.91 -12.46
CA ILE A 579 -22.92 20.87 -13.36
C ILE A 579 -23.13 19.63 -12.50
N THR A 580 -24.31 19.01 -12.53
CA THR A 580 -24.61 17.84 -11.70
C THR A 580 -25.70 16.98 -12.34
N GLN A 581 -26.01 15.84 -11.70
CA GLN A 581 -27.02 14.89 -12.15
C GLN A 581 -27.64 14.20 -10.93
N LEU A 582 -28.94 13.88 -10.99
CA LEU A 582 -29.66 13.17 -9.95
C LEU A 582 -30.06 11.79 -10.46
N PHE A 583 -29.59 10.74 -9.78
CA PHE A 583 -29.80 9.34 -10.14
C PHE A 583 -31.05 8.75 -9.49
N VAL A 584 -31.77 7.92 -10.23
CA VAL A 584 -33.00 7.27 -9.75
C VAL A 584 -32.67 6.15 -8.78
N ARG A 585 -32.97 6.30 -7.48
CA ARG A 585 -32.74 5.25 -6.48
C ARG A 585 -33.42 3.93 -6.88
N GLY A 586 -32.65 2.85 -6.80
CA GLY A 586 -33.11 1.50 -7.18
C GLY A 586 -33.12 1.25 -8.69
N GLY A 587 -32.70 2.23 -9.51
CA GLY A 587 -32.50 2.05 -10.94
C GLY A 587 -31.32 1.11 -11.27
N PRO A 588 -31.26 0.57 -12.50
CA PRO A 588 -30.17 -0.29 -12.93
C PRO A 588 -28.82 0.45 -12.95
N TYR A 589 -27.73 -0.32 -12.90
CA TYR A 589 -26.34 0.16 -12.98
C TYR A 589 -25.89 1.12 -11.85
N LEU A 590 -26.63 1.21 -10.74
CA LEU A 590 -26.18 1.92 -9.54
C LEU A 590 -25.17 1.10 -8.71
N ASP A 591 -25.30 -0.23 -8.74
CA ASP A 591 -24.46 -1.12 -7.95
C ASP A 591 -23.06 -1.27 -8.57
N THR A 592 -22.03 -0.92 -7.79
CA THR A 592 -20.64 -0.99 -8.22
C THR A 592 -20.00 -2.36 -7.96
N GLU A 593 -20.69 -3.27 -7.26
CA GLU A 593 -20.19 -4.62 -7.00
C GLU A 593 -20.00 -5.41 -8.32
N GLY A 594 -18.84 -6.06 -8.46
CA GLY A 594 -18.55 -6.93 -9.60
C GLY A 594 -18.42 -6.23 -10.96
N GLY A 595 -18.25 -4.90 -11.01
CA GLY A 595 -18.01 -4.14 -12.25
C GLY A 595 -19.26 -3.90 -13.10
N ARG A 596 -20.44 -3.96 -12.49
CA ARG A 596 -21.76 -3.77 -13.14
C ARG A 596 -22.39 -2.39 -12.89
N GLY A 597 -21.61 -1.46 -12.36
CA GLY A 597 -22.04 -0.09 -12.11
C GLY A 597 -21.97 0.80 -13.35
N ASP A 598 -22.38 2.05 -13.19
CA ASP A 598 -22.33 3.08 -14.23
C ASP A 598 -20.98 3.11 -14.95
N THR A 599 -21.03 3.01 -16.29
CA THR A 599 -19.83 2.76 -17.10
C THR A 599 -18.79 3.90 -17.06
N VAL A 600 -19.22 5.11 -16.68
CA VAL A 600 -18.34 6.29 -16.57
C VAL A 600 -17.99 6.64 -15.13
N PHE A 601 -18.35 5.78 -14.17
CA PHE A 601 -18.12 6.01 -12.74
C PHE A 601 -18.71 7.34 -12.25
N GLY A 602 -19.85 7.74 -12.80
CA GLY A 602 -20.48 9.03 -12.51
C GLY A 602 -21.40 9.04 -11.30
N VAL A 603 -21.71 7.86 -10.74
CA VAL A 603 -22.64 7.71 -9.60
C VAL A 603 -21.95 8.12 -8.31
N LYS A 604 -22.61 9.00 -7.56
CA LYS A 604 -22.24 9.40 -6.20
C LYS A 604 -23.42 9.20 -5.28
N GLU A 605 -23.17 8.67 -4.09
CA GLU A 605 -24.24 8.25 -3.17
C GLU A 605 -25.17 9.40 -2.77
N ASP A 606 -24.62 10.62 -2.62
CA ASP A 606 -25.37 11.84 -2.29
C ASP A 606 -26.22 12.39 -3.46
N LEU A 607 -25.99 11.88 -4.67
CA LEU A 607 -26.76 12.19 -5.88
C LEU A 607 -27.77 11.08 -6.24
N VAL A 608 -27.78 9.96 -5.50
CA VAL A 608 -28.82 8.92 -5.63
C VAL A 608 -30.03 9.36 -4.81
N VAL A 609 -31.16 9.64 -5.47
CA VAL A 609 -32.34 10.25 -4.85
C VAL A 609 -33.61 9.50 -5.16
N ASP A 610 -34.63 9.66 -4.31
CA ASP A 610 -35.92 9.01 -4.47
C ASP A 610 -36.79 9.76 -5.49
N PHE A 611 -37.16 9.07 -6.57
CA PHE A 611 -38.21 9.50 -7.49
C PHE A 611 -39.50 8.83 -7.01
N ALA A 612 -40.13 9.45 -6.02
CA ALA A 612 -41.19 8.84 -5.22
C ALA A 612 -42.46 8.61 -6.07
N PRO A 613 -43.05 7.39 -6.07
CA PRO A 613 -44.31 7.13 -6.74
C PRO A 613 -45.47 7.88 -6.09
N GLN A 614 -46.39 8.36 -6.91
CA GLN A 614 -47.55 9.15 -6.54
C GLN A 614 -48.79 8.67 -7.32
N HIS A 615 -49.96 8.85 -6.73
CA HIS A 615 -51.25 8.56 -7.34
C HIS A 615 -52.22 9.71 -7.08
N GLY A 616 -53.16 9.93 -8.00
CA GLY A 616 -54.17 10.97 -7.88
C GLY A 616 -53.73 12.31 -8.51
N PRO A 617 -54.41 13.42 -8.18
CA PRO A 617 -54.22 14.68 -8.89
C PRO A 617 -52.79 15.21 -8.72
N ALA A 618 -52.27 15.76 -9.80
CA ALA A 618 -50.94 16.34 -9.82
C ALA A 618 -50.89 17.70 -9.08
N PRO A 619 -49.70 18.22 -8.70
CA PRO A 619 -49.58 19.46 -7.93
C PRO A 619 -50.17 20.72 -8.58
N ASP A 620 -50.27 20.73 -9.92
CA ASP A 620 -50.91 21.80 -10.70
C ASP A 620 -52.41 21.52 -10.98
N GLY A 621 -52.97 20.46 -10.40
CA GLY A 621 -54.37 20.07 -10.55
C GLY A 621 -54.68 19.31 -11.83
N ARG A 622 -53.69 18.99 -12.69
CA ARG A 622 -53.96 18.20 -13.90
C ARG A 622 -54.41 16.78 -13.51
N PRO A 623 -55.42 16.21 -14.19
CA PRO A 623 -55.77 14.81 -14.02
C PRO A 623 -54.68 13.95 -14.69
N LEU A 624 -54.07 13.06 -13.92
CA LEU A 624 -53.16 12.04 -14.44
C LEU A 624 -53.80 10.67 -14.22
N ASP A 625 -53.98 9.95 -15.32
CA ASP A 625 -54.45 8.57 -15.30
C ASP A 625 -53.25 7.66 -15.00
N GLY A 626 -53.14 7.15 -13.77
CA GLY A 626 -52.11 6.20 -13.38
C GLY A 626 -51.10 6.72 -12.34
N GLU A 627 -49.95 6.05 -12.26
CA GLU A 627 -48.82 6.44 -11.40
C GLU A 627 -48.00 7.57 -12.05
N TRP A 628 -47.57 8.52 -11.25
CA TRP A 628 -46.56 9.52 -11.62
C TRP A 628 -45.49 9.59 -10.54
N ARG A 629 -44.37 10.26 -10.83
CA ARG A 629 -43.18 10.32 -9.97
C ARG A 629 -42.94 11.74 -9.50
N ARG A 630 -42.44 11.89 -8.27
CA ARG A 630 -42.07 13.17 -7.69
C ARG A 630 -40.58 13.18 -7.34
N LEU A 631 -39.89 14.23 -7.76
CA LEU A 631 -38.50 14.51 -7.42
C LEU A 631 -38.44 15.82 -6.61
N ASP A 632 -38.00 15.72 -5.35
CA ASP A 632 -37.67 16.87 -4.51
C ASP A 632 -36.17 16.87 -4.21
N PHE A 633 -35.49 17.99 -4.43
CA PHE A 633 -34.06 18.12 -4.13
C PHE A 633 -33.65 19.58 -3.87
N THR A 634 -32.63 19.80 -3.04
CA THR A 634 -32.05 21.12 -2.80
C THR A 634 -30.58 21.13 -3.20
N PHE A 635 -30.28 21.87 -4.27
CA PHE A 635 -28.93 22.16 -4.72
C PHE A 635 -28.29 23.23 -3.82
N LYS A 636 -27.00 23.04 -3.53
CA LYS A 636 -26.15 24.01 -2.83
C LYS A 636 -25.02 24.45 -3.75
N ILE A 637 -24.91 25.75 -3.98
CA ILE A 637 -23.84 26.35 -4.80
C ILE A 637 -23.00 27.33 -3.97
N ALA A 638 -21.69 27.38 -4.22
CA ALA A 638 -20.78 28.30 -3.53
C ALA A 638 -20.67 29.63 -4.28
N ARG A 639 -20.39 30.71 -3.55
CA ARG A 639 -19.97 31.98 -4.15
C ARG A 639 -18.56 31.83 -4.73
N GLU A 640 -18.29 32.51 -5.84
CA GLU A 640 -16.93 32.56 -6.39
C GLU A 640 -16.00 33.23 -5.38
N ILE A 641 -14.87 32.60 -5.09
CA ILE A 641 -13.82 33.20 -4.26
C ILE A 641 -13.08 34.20 -5.16
N PRO A 642 -12.91 35.47 -4.74
CA PRO A 642 -12.25 36.51 -5.53
C PRO A 642 -10.82 36.17 -5.98
#